data_AF-A0A1G9R6G3-F1
#
_entry.id   AF-A0A1G9R6G3-F1
#
_cell.length_a   1.000
_cell.length_b   1.000
_cell.length_c   1.000
_cell.angle_alpha   90.00
_cell.angle_beta   90.00
_cell.angle_gamma   90.00
#
_symmetry.space_group_name_H-M   'P 1'
#
loop_
_entity.id
_entity.type
_entity.pdbx_description
1 polymer ?
#
loop_
_entity_poly.entity_id
_entity_poly.type
_entity_poly.pdbx_seq_one_letter_code
_entity_poly.pdbx_strand_id
1 'polypeptide(L)'
;MADHRAAHDDAEHATHAHRERRTDHACPGCRVCECYRPTRDGTGAERALHAAHSTADTDEEHGHDGGHDHGAMVDHSDHEAMFRRRFFVSLALAIPVLYYSASLQSWLGFSAISFPGSGFIAPVFGVLVFAYGGVPFLRMGAVEVRNREPGMMLLISLAITVSFVYSIAVVVSGIGEPFFWELVTLIVIFLLGHWVEMRSVRRASGALDELADLMPDTAERVTESGETEEVAVADLVEGDLVLVRPGANVPADGVVAEGESKVNESMVTGESAPVEKTPGDEVIGGTTNRSGSLRIRVTATGEETTLSGIMRLVEEAQQSRSRTQVLADRAAGWLFYGALGAAVVTAVTWTVAVGFGLTVVERVVAVLVIACPHALGLAVPLVVAINTSLAARNGMLVRDRIAMEEARNLDMVVFDKTGTLTKGEQGVVEVATIDRWNEDDVLRLMAAAEGDSEHMIAAAIREHAEERALNVPTATEFEALEGRGVRATVEVDTALVGGEGSTEEKVYVGGPNLLRELALDRSEGIESFAQEMGSLGRGVVYLVHGEQVVGAVALADVVREESREAIDALHAMGIEVAMLTGDSEAVARAVAEDLGIDTYFAEVLPEDKDKKIVELQRAGRLVAMVGDGVNDAPALTRADVGIAIGSGTDVAVESADVVLVENDPRDVVALVRLSKQSYRKMQENLVWAAGYNVFAVPLAAGILAPVGILLSPALGAVLMSVSTVIVAVNAQLLRRADIRP
;
A
#
# COMPACT_ATOMS: atom_id res chain seq x y z
N MET A 1 73.03 -10.61 -7.19
CA MET A 1 72.38 -9.29 -7.16
C MET A 1 71.15 -9.42 -8.04
N ALA A 2 70.12 -10.12 -7.55
CA ALA A 2 68.98 -9.65 -6.73
C ALA A 2 67.77 -9.47 -7.67
N ASP A 3 66.59 -10.07 -7.48
CA ASP A 3 66.12 -11.11 -6.57
C ASP A 3 64.91 -11.83 -7.25
N HIS A 4 64.48 -12.94 -6.68
CA HIS A 4 63.74 -14.07 -7.23
C HIS A 4 62.20 -13.96 -7.47
N ARG A 5 61.74 -14.82 -8.42
CA ARG A 5 60.48 -15.65 -8.47
C ARG A 5 59.12 -14.93 -8.64
N ALA A 6 58.04 -15.51 -9.19
CA ALA A 6 57.72 -16.61 -10.10
C ALA A 6 56.18 -16.61 -10.32
N ALA A 7 55.73 -17.19 -11.44
CA ALA A 7 54.46 -17.91 -11.69
C ALA A 7 53.10 -17.17 -11.90
N HIS A 8 52.62 -17.27 -13.15
CA HIS A 8 51.33 -17.76 -13.70
C HIS A 8 49.99 -17.72 -12.92
N ASP A 9 48.99 -17.20 -13.67
CA ASP A 9 47.57 -17.57 -13.84
C ASP A 9 46.72 -17.96 -12.63
N ASP A 10 45.64 -17.19 -12.41
CA ASP A 10 44.30 -17.75 -12.19
C ASP A 10 43.20 -16.68 -12.38
N ALA A 11 42.11 -17.10 -13.00
CA ALA A 11 40.89 -16.33 -13.23
C ALA A 11 40.09 -16.19 -11.94
N GLU A 12 39.84 -14.96 -11.48
CA GLU A 12 38.99 -14.70 -10.33
C GLU A 12 37.51 -14.67 -10.72
N HIS A 13 36.82 -15.78 -10.44
CA HIS A 13 35.38 -15.79 -10.17
C HIS A 13 35.12 -15.03 -8.87
N ALA A 14 34.56 -13.83 -8.98
CA ALA A 14 34.03 -13.10 -7.84
C ALA A 14 32.79 -13.83 -7.30
N THR A 15 32.98 -14.61 -6.24
CA THR A 15 31.92 -15.23 -5.46
C THR A 15 31.25 -14.16 -4.61
N HIS A 16 30.00 -13.82 -4.95
CA HIS A 16 29.14 -12.98 -4.11
C HIS A 16 28.84 -13.73 -2.81
N ALA A 17 29.58 -13.40 -1.76
CA ALA A 17 29.26 -13.81 -0.40
C ALA A 17 27.98 -13.09 0.05
N HIS A 18 26.82 -13.73 -0.13
CA HIS A 18 25.59 -13.38 0.57
C HIS A 18 25.84 -13.52 2.08
N ARG A 19 26.10 -12.40 2.73
CA ARG A 19 26.08 -12.30 4.18
C ARG A 19 24.61 -12.23 4.60
N GLU A 20 23.97 -13.39 4.71
CA GLU A 20 22.65 -13.53 5.33
C GLU A 20 22.68 -12.87 6.71
N ARG A 21 22.14 -11.66 6.80
CA ARG A 21 21.72 -11.09 8.08
C ARG A 21 20.44 -11.81 8.43
N ARG A 22 20.52 -12.81 9.30
CA ARG A 22 19.36 -13.32 10.03
C ARG A 22 18.75 -12.16 10.79
N THR A 23 17.72 -11.56 10.23
CA THR A 23 16.90 -10.58 10.91
C THR A 23 15.77 -11.33 11.61
N ASP A 24 15.90 -11.44 12.94
CA ASP A 24 14.82 -11.87 13.83
C ASP A 24 13.70 -10.81 13.80
N HIS A 25 12.84 -10.88 12.79
CA HIS A 25 11.73 -9.96 12.59
C HIS A 25 10.44 -10.48 13.24
N ALA A 26 10.39 -10.43 14.56
CA ALA A 26 9.16 -10.65 15.31
C ALA A 26 8.88 -9.44 16.21
N CYS A 27 7.59 -9.11 16.40
CA CYS A 27 7.15 -8.21 17.45
C CYS A 27 7.83 -8.60 18.78
N PRO A 28 8.42 -7.66 19.55
CA PRO A 28 9.12 -7.95 20.80
C PRO A 28 8.29 -8.77 21.81
N GLY A 29 6.96 -8.71 21.72
CA GLY A 29 6.02 -9.47 22.57
C GLY A 29 5.81 -10.94 22.18
N CYS A 30 6.05 -11.34 20.92
CA CYS A 30 5.70 -12.68 20.41
C CYS A 30 6.60 -13.79 21.00
N ARG A 31 7.88 -13.52 21.28
CA ARG A 31 8.80 -14.48 21.92
C ARG A 31 8.50 -14.74 23.40
N VAL A 32 7.72 -13.87 24.04
CA VAL A 32 7.53 -13.83 25.51
C VAL A 32 6.28 -14.59 25.97
N CYS A 33 5.34 -14.83 25.05
CA CYS A 33 4.03 -15.40 25.33
C CYS A 33 3.96 -16.93 25.10
N GLU A 34 5.08 -17.59 24.77
CA GLU A 34 5.14 -19.03 24.39
C GLU A 34 4.27 -19.41 23.17
N CYS A 35 3.89 -18.43 22.34
CA CYS A 35 3.11 -18.66 21.13
C CYS A 35 3.97 -19.13 19.94
N TYR A 36 5.30 -18.91 19.99
CA TYR A 36 6.24 -19.40 18.99
C TYR A 36 6.84 -20.74 19.44
N ARG A 37 6.44 -21.84 18.80
CA ARG A 37 7.22 -23.09 18.82
C ARG A 37 8.24 -23.01 17.67
N PRO A 38 9.55 -22.87 17.94
CA PRO A 38 10.52 -23.03 16.87
C PRO A 38 10.42 -24.47 16.36
N THR A 39 10.11 -24.64 15.07
CA THR A 39 10.44 -25.89 14.38
C THR A 39 11.94 -26.11 14.54
N ARG A 40 12.31 -27.27 15.07
CA ARG A 40 13.70 -27.65 15.26
C ARG A 40 14.32 -27.86 13.88
N ASP A 41 15.08 -26.87 13.39
CA ASP A 41 15.98 -27.09 12.28
C ASP A 41 17.07 -28.09 12.66
N GLY A 42 17.21 -29.10 11.81
CA GLY A 42 18.20 -30.17 11.91
C GLY A 42 19.62 -29.64 11.84
N THR A 43 20.39 -29.94 12.87
CA THR A 43 21.86 -29.90 12.81
C THR A 43 22.36 -30.98 11.85
N GLY A 44 23.18 -30.58 10.89
CA GLY A 44 23.68 -31.45 9.84
C GLY A 44 24.74 -32.49 10.22
N ALA A 45 24.99 -33.31 9.20
CA ALA A 45 26.22 -34.01 8.83
C ALA A 45 26.62 -35.30 9.58
N GLU A 46 26.58 -36.43 8.82
CA GLU A 46 27.72 -37.29 8.45
C GLU A 46 27.39 -38.80 8.49
N ARG A 47 27.36 -39.48 7.31
CA ARG A 47 28.20 -40.64 6.94
C ARG A 47 27.62 -41.55 5.82
N ALA A 48 28.47 -41.74 4.80
CA ALA A 48 28.84 -42.99 4.12
C ALA A 48 27.85 -43.75 3.19
N LEU A 49 28.14 -43.65 1.87
CA LEU A 49 28.38 -44.73 0.89
C LEU A 49 27.87 -46.17 1.20
N HIS A 50 26.99 -46.72 0.34
CA HIS A 50 27.22 -47.86 -0.58
C HIS A 50 25.93 -48.59 -1.05
N ALA A 51 25.89 -48.86 -2.36
CA ALA A 51 25.46 -50.09 -3.06
C ALA A 51 24.01 -50.66 -2.99
N ALA A 52 23.39 -50.72 -4.17
CA ALA A 52 22.59 -51.80 -4.81
C ALA A 52 21.84 -52.85 -3.95
N HIS A 53 20.51 -52.99 -4.15
CA HIS A 53 19.85 -54.16 -4.78
C HIS A 53 18.29 -54.08 -4.75
N SER A 54 17.71 -54.42 -5.91
CA SER A 54 16.46 -55.13 -6.25
C SER A 54 15.36 -55.52 -5.21
N THR A 55 14.10 -55.42 -5.73
CA THR A 55 12.89 -56.30 -5.64
C THR A 55 11.84 -56.17 -4.52
N ALA A 56 10.61 -55.85 -4.99
CA ALA A 56 9.29 -56.50 -4.79
C ALA A 56 8.43 -56.26 -3.52
N ASP A 57 7.17 -55.88 -3.83
CA ASP A 57 5.86 -56.09 -3.19
C ASP A 57 5.68 -55.92 -1.68
N THR A 58 4.77 -55.03 -1.26
CA THR A 58 3.38 -55.37 -0.88
C THR A 58 2.60 -54.12 -0.42
N ASP A 59 1.30 -54.11 -0.73
CA ASP A 59 0.26 -53.18 -0.29
C ASP A 59 0.29 -52.88 1.21
N GLU A 60 -0.01 -51.63 1.59
CA GLU A 60 -0.94 -51.33 2.69
C GLU A 60 -1.42 -49.86 2.63
N GLU A 61 -2.75 -49.71 2.63
CA GLU A 61 -3.50 -48.46 2.73
C GLU A 61 -3.16 -47.69 4.00
N HIS A 62 -2.64 -46.46 3.87
CA HIS A 62 -2.73 -45.48 4.95
C HIS A 62 -3.00 -44.08 4.37
N GLY A 63 -4.13 -43.52 4.79
CA GLY A 63 -4.57 -42.18 4.43
C GLY A 63 -3.53 -41.13 4.80
N HIS A 64 -3.18 -40.32 3.81
CA HIS A 64 -2.37 -39.14 4.00
C HIS A 64 -3.25 -38.02 4.57
N ASP A 65 -3.15 -37.79 5.88
CA ASP A 65 -3.42 -36.48 6.49
C ASP A 65 -2.38 -35.50 5.91
N GLY A 66 -2.78 -34.77 4.86
CA GLY A 66 -2.06 -33.63 4.32
C GLY A 66 -2.19 -32.45 5.28
N GLY A 67 -1.33 -32.41 6.30
CA GLY A 67 -1.15 -31.21 7.12
C GLY A 67 -0.45 -30.14 6.29
N HIS A 68 -1.22 -29.26 5.66
CA HIS A 68 -0.70 -28.08 4.99
C HIS A 68 -0.14 -27.09 6.01
N ASP A 69 1.12 -26.73 5.79
CA ASP A 69 1.94 -25.81 6.55
C ASP A 69 1.46 -24.38 6.26
N HIS A 70 0.52 -23.88 7.04
CA HIS A 70 0.14 -22.47 6.98
C HIS A 70 1.29 -21.63 7.54
N GLY A 71 1.87 -20.78 6.69
CA GLY A 71 2.77 -19.70 7.10
C GLY A 71 2.22 -19.01 8.33
N ALA A 72 3.04 -18.94 9.38
CA ALA A 72 2.62 -18.46 10.69
C ALA A 72 2.25 -16.98 10.62
N MET A 73 0.98 -16.72 10.34
CA MET A 73 0.30 -15.44 10.55
C MET A 73 0.70 -14.92 11.94
N VAL A 74 1.23 -13.71 12.03
CA VAL A 74 1.35 -13.02 13.33
C VAL A 74 -0.06 -12.63 13.72
N ASP A 75 -0.79 -13.61 14.26
CA ASP A 75 -2.18 -13.44 14.59
C ASP A 75 -2.31 -12.54 15.82
N HIS A 76 -2.59 -11.28 15.56
CA HIS A 76 -2.90 -10.31 16.61
C HIS A 76 -4.17 -10.71 17.39
N SER A 77 -5.01 -11.66 16.91
CA SER A 77 -6.23 -12.18 17.56
C SER A 77 -5.97 -12.63 19.00
N ASP A 78 -4.91 -13.41 19.18
CA ASP A 78 -4.53 -14.08 20.41
C ASP A 78 -4.07 -13.09 21.50
N HIS A 79 -3.44 -11.98 21.09
CA HIS A 79 -2.94 -10.95 22.00
C HIS A 79 -4.07 -10.14 22.66
N GLU A 80 -5.08 -9.69 21.91
CA GLU A 80 -6.23 -8.98 22.50
C GLU A 80 -7.00 -9.91 23.44
N ALA A 81 -7.20 -11.17 23.05
CA ALA A 81 -7.91 -12.15 23.86
C ALA A 81 -7.19 -12.38 25.21
N MET A 82 -5.86 -12.43 25.21
CA MET A 82 -5.04 -12.52 26.41
C MET A 82 -5.25 -11.30 27.34
N PHE A 83 -5.08 -10.07 26.84
CA PHE A 83 -5.23 -8.86 27.66
C PHE A 83 -6.66 -8.69 28.18
N ARG A 84 -7.67 -8.98 27.34
CA ARG A 84 -9.09 -8.97 27.72
C ARG A 84 -9.36 -9.95 28.86
N ARG A 85 -8.90 -11.20 28.73
CA ARG A 85 -9.08 -12.22 29.77
C ARG A 85 -8.39 -11.81 31.07
N ARG A 86 -7.15 -11.34 30.98
CA ARG A 86 -6.39 -10.88 32.15
C ARG A 86 -7.02 -9.67 32.82
N PHE A 87 -7.57 -8.74 32.05
CA PHE A 87 -8.30 -7.58 32.56
C PHE A 87 -9.52 -8.02 33.41
N PHE A 88 -10.43 -8.82 32.86
CA PHE A 88 -11.64 -9.22 33.60
C PHE A 88 -11.32 -10.06 34.85
N VAL A 89 -10.34 -10.95 34.78
CA VAL A 89 -9.91 -11.73 35.95
C VAL A 89 -9.26 -10.82 37.00
N SER A 90 -8.35 -9.93 36.60
CA SER A 90 -7.69 -9.01 37.53
C SER A 90 -8.65 -7.99 38.12
N LEU A 91 -9.66 -7.55 37.36
CA LEU A 91 -10.75 -6.69 37.83
C LEU A 91 -11.59 -7.41 38.89
N ALA A 92 -11.95 -8.67 38.65
CA ALA A 92 -12.68 -9.47 39.64
C ALA A 92 -11.86 -9.65 40.94
N LEU A 93 -10.56 -9.91 40.82
CA LEU A 93 -9.63 -10.02 41.96
C LEU A 93 -9.35 -8.67 42.65
N ALA A 94 -9.54 -7.54 41.95
CA ALA A 94 -9.36 -6.20 42.48
C ALA A 94 -10.52 -5.75 43.38
N ILE A 95 -11.74 -6.21 43.11
CA ILE A 95 -12.94 -5.80 43.85
C ILE A 95 -12.79 -6.02 45.37
N PRO A 96 -12.32 -7.18 45.87
CA PRO A 96 -12.05 -7.35 47.30
C PRO A 96 -11.05 -6.33 47.86
N VAL A 97 -9.96 -6.05 47.15
CA VAL A 97 -8.94 -5.09 47.59
C VAL A 97 -9.53 -3.68 47.69
N LEU A 98 -10.33 -3.29 46.69
CA LEU A 98 -11.01 -1.98 46.66
C LEU A 98 -12.04 -1.84 47.78
N TYR A 99 -12.84 -2.87 48.02
CA TYR A 99 -13.85 -2.88 49.07
C TYR A 99 -13.24 -2.69 50.47
N TYR A 100 -12.09 -3.30 50.74
CA TYR A 100 -11.38 -3.17 52.01
C TYR A 100 -10.43 -1.96 52.09
N SER A 101 -10.35 -1.12 51.06
CA SER A 101 -9.48 0.06 51.09
C SER A 101 -10.08 1.19 51.93
N ALA A 102 -9.26 1.79 52.81
CA ALA A 102 -9.69 2.86 53.71
C ALA A 102 -10.12 4.13 52.95
N SER A 103 -9.41 4.47 51.87
CA SER A 103 -9.70 5.61 51.01
C SER A 103 -11.09 5.51 50.38
N LEU A 104 -11.45 4.34 49.82
CA LEU A 104 -12.72 4.15 49.13
C LEU A 104 -13.90 4.09 50.11
N GLN A 105 -13.71 3.48 51.28
CA GLN A 105 -14.67 3.49 52.39
C GLN A 105 -14.98 4.91 52.86
N SER A 106 -13.94 5.76 53.01
CA SER A 106 -14.12 7.16 53.41
C SER A 106 -14.86 7.98 52.36
N TRP A 107 -14.62 7.72 51.07
CA TRP A 107 -15.19 8.49 49.97
C TRP A 107 -16.65 8.15 49.71
N LEU A 108 -17.01 6.86 49.82
CA LEU A 108 -18.37 6.35 49.58
C LEU A 108 -19.20 6.21 50.87
N GLY A 109 -18.62 6.51 52.04
CA GLY A 109 -19.33 6.51 53.32
C GLY A 109 -19.80 5.14 53.79
N PHE A 110 -19.13 4.05 53.38
CA PHE A 110 -19.44 2.69 53.82
C PHE A 110 -18.29 2.13 54.67
N SER A 111 -18.62 1.21 55.58
CA SER A 111 -17.64 0.43 56.34
C SER A 111 -17.68 -1.01 55.87
N ALA A 112 -16.52 -1.56 55.49
CA ALA A 112 -16.42 -2.97 55.11
C ALA A 112 -16.71 -3.88 56.32
N ILE A 113 -17.25 -5.08 56.04
CA ILE A 113 -17.54 -6.08 57.06
C ILE A 113 -16.21 -6.58 57.65
N SER A 114 -15.91 -6.23 58.90
CA SER A 114 -14.69 -6.66 59.57
C SER A 114 -14.85 -8.07 60.16
N PHE A 115 -13.94 -8.97 59.81
CA PHE A 115 -13.81 -10.30 60.42
C PHE A 115 -12.34 -10.61 60.75
N PRO A 116 -12.04 -11.58 61.63
CA PRO A 116 -10.66 -11.98 61.93
C PRO A 116 -9.93 -12.40 60.66
N GLY A 117 -8.89 -11.65 60.27
CA GLY A 117 -8.13 -11.88 59.03
C GLY A 117 -8.50 -11.00 57.84
N SER A 118 -9.48 -10.10 57.97
CA SER A 118 -9.83 -9.11 56.93
C SER A 118 -8.64 -8.25 56.47
N GLY A 119 -7.67 -7.98 57.35
CA GLY A 119 -6.43 -7.27 56.99
C GLY A 119 -5.51 -8.01 56.00
N PHE A 120 -5.67 -9.34 55.83
CA PHE A 120 -4.89 -10.11 54.86
C PHE A 120 -5.51 -10.12 53.46
N ILE A 121 -6.73 -9.60 53.29
CA ILE A 121 -7.41 -9.59 51.99
C ILE A 121 -6.61 -8.75 50.99
N ALA A 122 -6.26 -7.52 51.35
CA ALA A 122 -5.49 -6.64 50.45
C ALA A 122 -4.12 -7.23 50.07
N PRO A 123 -3.29 -7.76 51.00
CA PRO A 123 -2.06 -8.45 50.66
C PRO A 123 -2.23 -9.69 49.79
N VAL A 124 -3.18 -10.58 50.11
CA VAL A 124 -3.37 -11.85 49.38
C VAL A 124 -3.83 -11.58 47.95
N PHE A 125 -4.91 -10.80 47.79
CA PHE A 125 -5.42 -10.49 46.46
C PHE A 125 -4.46 -9.57 45.69
N GLY A 126 -3.74 -8.67 46.37
CA GLY A 126 -2.68 -7.86 45.76
C GLY A 126 -1.55 -8.70 45.15
N VAL A 127 -1.09 -9.73 45.87
CA VAL A 127 -0.11 -10.70 45.35
C VAL A 127 -0.68 -11.48 44.16
N LEU A 128 -1.94 -11.93 44.22
CA LEU A 128 -2.57 -12.65 43.11
C LEU A 128 -2.68 -11.79 41.85
N VAL A 129 -3.12 -10.53 41.99
CA VAL A 129 -3.20 -9.58 40.87
C VAL A 129 -1.81 -9.27 40.31
N PHE A 130 -0.80 -9.09 41.15
CA PHE A 130 0.58 -8.88 40.69
C PHE A 130 1.13 -10.11 39.94
N ALA A 131 0.92 -11.31 40.49
CA ALA A 131 1.42 -12.55 39.91
C ALA A 131 0.68 -13.00 38.65
N TYR A 132 -0.58 -12.60 38.46
CA TYR A 132 -1.36 -12.95 37.26
C TYR A 132 -1.44 -11.81 36.24
N GLY A 133 -1.87 -10.63 36.70
CA GLY A 133 -2.05 -9.44 35.86
C GLY A 133 -0.75 -8.70 35.57
N GLY A 134 0.22 -8.71 36.50
CA GLY A 134 1.51 -8.01 36.35
C GLY A 134 2.54 -8.72 35.47
N VAL A 135 2.48 -10.05 35.39
CA VAL A 135 3.44 -10.89 34.62
C VAL A 135 3.67 -10.45 33.17
N PRO A 136 2.65 -10.16 32.34
CA PRO A 136 2.89 -9.65 30.99
C PRO A 136 3.84 -8.45 30.97
N PHE A 137 3.59 -7.44 31.81
CA PHE A 137 4.41 -6.22 31.87
C PHE A 137 5.84 -6.50 32.32
N LEU A 138 6.02 -7.36 33.32
CA LEU A 138 7.34 -7.74 33.81
C LEU A 138 8.16 -8.46 32.73
N ARG A 139 7.54 -9.42 32.02
CA ARG A 139 8.25 -10.17 30.98
C ARG A 139 8.60 -9.27 29.78
N MET A 140 7.70 -8.39 29.35
CA MET A 140 7.97 -7.46 28.25
C MET A 140 9.02 -6.42 28.64
N GLY A 141 8.97 -5.87 29.87
CA GLY A 141 10.03 -5.00 30.38
C GLY A 141 11.39 -5.69 30.46
N ALA A 142 11.45 -6.99 30.76
CA ALA A 142 12.69 -7.75 30.74
C ALA A 142 13.29 -7.87 29.33
N VAL A 143 12.46 -7.92 28.28
CA VAL A 143 12.91 -7.89 26.88
C VAL A 143 13.48 -6.52 26.52
N GLU A 144 12.81 -5.43 26.88
CA GLU A 144 13.31 -4.06 26.64
C GLU A 144 14.71 -3.86 27.26
N VAL A 145 14.92 -4.34 28.50
CA VAL A 145 16.23 -4.32 29.16
C VAL A 145 17.25 -5.16 28.40
N ARG A 146 16.88 -6.36 27.95
CA ARG A 146 17.77 -7.28 27.24
C ARG A 146 18.20 -6.73 25.88
N ASN A 147 17.27 -6.09 25.18
CA ASN A 147 17.49 -5.50 23.86
C ASN A 147 18.15 -4.11 23.92
N ARG A 148 18.28 -3.53 25.12
CA ARG A 148 18.76 -2.14 25.33
C ARG A 148 17.89 -1.09 24.63
N GLU A 149 16.59 -1.37 24.58
CA GLU A 149 15.57 -0.49 24.03
C GLU A 149 14.59 -0.13 25.16
N PRO A 150 15.02 0.68 26.15
CA PRO A 150 14.16 1.01 27.27
C PRO A 150 12.98 1.86 26.77
N GLY A 151 11.78 1.46 27.15
CA GLY A 151 10.56 2.10 26.70
C GLY A 151 9.45 2.02 27.73
N MET A 152 8.24 1.85 27.20
CA MET A 152 7.00 1.87 27.96
C MET A 152 6.92 0.73 28.97
N MET A 153 7.27 -0.49 28.56
CA MET A 153 7.03 -1.68 29.39
C MET A 153 7.95 -1.73 30.59
N LEU A 154 9.16 -1.18 30.46
CA LEU A 154 10.08 -1.05 31.56
C LEU A 154 9.63 -0.03 32.61
N LEU A 155 9.02 1.12 32.23
CA LEU A 155 8.45 2.07 33.20
C LEU A 155 7.33 1.44 34.01
N ILE A 156 6.40 0.77 33.32
CA ILE A 156 5.28 0.06 33.93
C ILE A 156 5.81 -1.01 34.89
N SER A 157 6.72 -1.85 34.40
CA SER A 157 7.36 -2.91 35.16
C SER A 157 8.02 -2.37 36.44
N LEU A 158 8.74 -1.24 36.33
CA LEU A 158 9.36 -0.59 37.47
C LEU A 158 8.31 -0.05 38.45
N ALA A 159 7.26 0.62 37.97
CA ALA A 159 6.20 1.18 38.81
C ALA A 159 5.46 0.10 39.61
N ILE A 160 5.05 -1.01 38.96
CA ILE A 160 4.36 -2.11 39.64
C ILE A 160 5.31 -2.86 40.58
N THR A 161 6.60 -3.01 40.21
CA THR A 161 7.59 -3.68 41.06
C THR A 161 7.91 -2.88 42.31
N VAL A 162 8.17 -1.57 42.17
CA VAL A 162 8.41 -0.66 43.31
C VAL A 162 7.21 -0.67 44.25
N SER A 163 6.00 -0.57 43.70
CA SER A 163 4.75 -0.61 44.46
C SER A 163 4.56 -1.94 45.22
N PHE A 164 4.84 -3.06 44.56
CA PHE A 164 4.73 -4.39 45.15
C PHE A 164 5.76 -4.63 46.25
N VAL A 165 7.04 -4.34 45.98
CA VAL A 165 8.13 -4.54 46.94
C VAL A 165 7.91 -3.69 48.19
N TYR A 166 7.50 -2.43 48.03
CA TYR A 166 7.17 -1.56 49.17
C TYR A 166 5.99 -2.13 49.99
N SER A 167 4.91 -2.54 49.33
CA SER A 167 3.72 -3.08 50.01
C SER A 167 4.04 -4.33 50.81
N ILE A 168 4.86 -5.24 50.26
CA ILE A 168 5.32 -6.44 50.97
C ILE A 168 6.23 -6.06 52.14
N ALA A 169 7.15 -5.12 51.96
CA ALA A 169 8.04 -4.67 53.03
C ALA A 169 7.27 -4.05 54.21
N VAL A 170 6.22 -3.28 53.95
CA VAL A 170 5.34 -2.72 54.99
C VAL A 170 4.58 -3.83 55.72
N VAL A 171 4.03 -4.82 55.01
CA VAL A 171 3.35 -5.97 55.64
C VAL A 171 4.30 -6.77 56.54
N VAL A 172 5.54 -6.98 56.10
CA VAL A 172 6.54 -7.75 56.87
C VAL A 172 7.08 -6.97 58.06
N SER A 173 7.32 -5.67 57.90
CA SER A 173 7.85 -4.80 58.97
C SER A 173 6.78 -4.34 59.96
N GLY A 174 5.50 -4.31 59.55
CA GLY A 174 4.39 -3.79 60.34
C GLY A 174 4.40 -2.27 60.53
N ILE A 175 5.23 -1.54 59.77
CA ILE A 175 5.42 -0.09 59.92
C ILE A 175 5.02 0.62 58.63
N GLY A 176 4.01 1.48 58.72
CA GLY A 176 3.45 2.24 57.60
C GLY A 176 2.17 1.62 57.04
N GLU A 177 1.63 2.24 55.99
CA GLU A 177 0.43 1.79 55.29
C GLU A 177 0.80 1.08 53.97
N PRO A 178 0.22 -0.07 53.65
CA PRO A 178 0.56 -0.81 52.44
C PRO A 178 -0.12 -0.23 51.19
N PHE A 179 0.59 -0.29 50.05
CA PHE A 179 0.20 0.34 48.78
C PHE A 179 -0.53 -0.61 47.80
N PHE A 180 -1.30 -1.56 48.34
CA PHE A 180 -1.90 -2.63 47.53
C PHE A 180 -3.07 -2.16 46.66
N TRP A 181 -3.88 -1.21 47.11
CA TRP A 181 -5.04 -0.79 46.31
C TRP A 181 -4.60 0.05 45.10
N GLU A 182 -3.58 0.90 45.24
CA GLU A 182 -2.95 1.61 44.13
C GLU A 182 -2.26 0.63 43.17
N LEU A 183 -1.51 -0.35 43.68
CA LEU A 183 -0.88 -1.38 42.84
C LEU A 183 -1.93 -2.11 41.99
N VAL A 184 -3.01 -2.56 42.62
CA VAL A 184 -4.06 -3.36 41.97
C VAL A 184 -4.83 -2.53 40.95
N THR A 185 -5.22 -1.30 41.30
CA THR A 185 -5.90 -0.39 40.35
C THR A 185 -4.99 -0.05 39.18
N LEU A 186 -3.70 0.17 39.44
CA LEU A 186 -2.71 0.44 38.41
C LEU A 186 -2.60 -0.71 37.40
N ILE A 187 -2.48 -1.96 37.87
CA ILE A 187 -2.43 -3.14 37.01
C ILE A 187 -3.73 -3.28 36.19
N VAL A 188 -4.89 -3.09 36.81
CA VAL A 188 -6.19 -3.18 36.11
C VAL A 188 -6.32 -2.12 35.02
N ILE A 189 -5.96 -0.86 35.30
CA ILE A 189 -6.02 0.23 34.31
C ILE A 189 -5.03 -0.03 33.18
N PHE A 190 -3.81 -0.50 33.47
CA PHE A 190 -2.84 -0.83 32.42
C PHE A 190 -3.27 -2.00 31.54
N LEU A 191 -3.91 -3.03 32.10
CA LEU A 191 -4.50 -4.12 31.31
C LEU A 191 -5.63 -3.61 30.41
N LEU A 192 -6.48 -2.71 30.92
CA LEU A 192 -7.53 -2.08 30.13
C LEU A 192 -6.95 -1.22 28.99
N GLY A 193 -5.94 -0.40 29.29
CA GLY A 193 -5.26 0.45 28.32
C GLY A 193 -4.71 -0.37 27.15
N HIS A 194 -3.93 -1.42 27.43
CA HIS A 194 -3.38 -2.30 26.39
C HIS A 194 -4.46 -3.09 25.64
N TRP A 195 -5.56 -3.45 26.30
CA TRP A 195 -6.69 -4.09 25.60
C TRP A 195 -7.33 -3.11 24.59
N VAL A 196 -7.63 -1.89 25.00
CA VAL A 196 -8.20 -0.85 24.13
C VAL A 196 -7.24 -0.49 22.98
N GLU A 197 -5.96 -0.37 23.29
CA GLU A 197 -4.85 -0.21 22.34
C GLU A 197 -4.89 -1.28 21.24
N MET A 198 -4.76 -2.55 21.62
CA MET A 198 -4.71 -3.66 20.67
C MET A 198 -5.98 -3.76 19.82
N ARG A 199 -7.14 -3.53 20.44
CA ARG A 199 -8.43 -3.54 19.75
C ARG A 199 -8.55 -2.39 18.74
N SER A 200 -7.90 -1.25 19.00
CA SER A 200 -7.91 -0.10 18.09
C SER A 200 -7.04 -0.34 16.87
N VAL A 201 -5.86 -0.95 17.05
CA VAL A 201 -4.97 -1.33 15.95
C VAL A 201 -5.63 -2.39 15.06
N ARG A 202 -6.21 -3.45 15.65
CA ARG A 202 -6.85 -4.51 14.85
C ARG A 202 -7.99 -3.99 13.97
N ARG A 203 -8.88 -3.16 14.52
CA ARG A 203 -9.95 -2.54 13.71
C ARG A 203 -9.41 -1.65 12.60
N ALA A 204 -8.20 -1.13 12.73
CA ALA A 204 -7.56 -0.36 11.66
C ALA A 204 -6.92 -1.26 10.59
N SER A 205 -6.39 -2.43 10.98
CA SER A 205 -5.72 -3.39 10.08
C SER A 205 -6.66 -4.33 9.31
N GLY A 206 -7.93 -4.47 9.71
CA GLY A 206 -8.90 -5.41 9.11
C GLY A 206 -9.35 -5.10 7.66
N ALA A 207 -8.65 -4.23 6.94
CA ALA A 207 -8.94 -3.99 5.52
C ALA A 207 -8.58 -5.20 4.64
N LEU A 208 -7.60 -6.01 5.08
CA LEU A 208 -7.28 -7.28 4.44
C LEU A 208 -8.40 -8.30 4.62
N ASP A 209 -9.01 -8.35 5.81
CA ASP A 209 -10.14 -9.24 6.09
C ASP A 209 -11.34 -8.90 5.18
N GLU A 210 -11.62 -7.60 4.99
CA GLU A 210 -12.68 -7.16 4.06
C GLU A 210 -12.40 -7.49 2.59
N LEU A 211 -11.13 -7.57 2.18
CA LEU A 211 -10.75 -8.01 0.83
C LEU A 211 -10.85 -9.54 0.69
N ALA A 212 -10.45 -10.28 1.72
CA ALA A 212 -10.58 -11.74 1.77
C ALA A 212 -12.05 -12.19 1.77
N ASP A 213 -12.93 -11.45 2.44
CA ASP A 213 -14.39 -11.70 2.49
C ASP A 213 -15.06 -11.60 1.09
N LEU A 214 -14.38 -11.03 0.09
CA LEU A 214 -14.90 -10.95 -1.29
C LEU A 214 -14.76 -12.27 -2.04
N MET A 215 -13.83 -13.13 -1.65
CA MET A 215 -13.62 -14.42 -2.28
C MET A 215 -14.69 -15.41 -1.81
N PRO A 216 -15.44 -16.04 -2.73
CA PRO A 216 -16.36 -17.10 -2.36
C PRO A 216 -15.58 -18.34 -1.89
N ASP A 217 -16.15 -19.11 -0.97
CA ASP A 217 -15.57 -20.38 -0.53
C ASP A 217 -15.71 -21.48 -1.60
N THR A 218 -16.75 -21.39 -2.44
CA THR A 218 -17.10 -22.38 -3.46
C THR A 218 -17.34 -21.76 -4.84
N ALA A 219 -17.19 -22.57 -5.89
CA ALA A 219 -17.40 -22.21 -7.28
C ALA A 219 -18.25 -23.26 -8.02
N GLU A 220 -19.06 -22.83 -8.98
CA GLU A 220 -19.82 -23.72 -9.87
C GLU A 220 -18.98 -24.06 -11.12
N ARG A 221 -18.24 -25.18 -11.10
CA ARG A 221 -17.48 -25.66 -12.26
C ARG A 221 -18.39 -26.36 -13.26
N VAL A 222 -18.23 -26.05 -14.54
CA VAL A 222 -18.94 -26.68 -15.66
C VAL A 222 -18.13 -27.90 -16.11
N THR A 223 -18.76 -29.08 -16.04
CA THR A 223 -18.19 -30.36 -16.45
C THR A 223 -18.25 -30.54 -17.98
N GLU A 224 -17.51 -31.51 -18.53
CA GLU A 224 -17.53 -31.84 -19.96
C GLU A 224 -18.93 -32.21 -20.51
N SER A 225 -19.84 -32.65 -19.64
CA SER A 225 -21.24 -32.95 -20.00
C SER A 225 -22.13 -31.70 -20.11
N GLY A 226 -21.62 -30.53 -19.71
CA GLY A 226 -22.36 -29.27 -19.65
C GLY A 226 -23.16 -29.05 -18.36
N GLU A 227 -23.07 -29.97 -17.39
CA GLU A 227 -23.66 -29.82 -16.05
C GLU A 227 -22.71 -29.07 -15.10
N THR A 228 -23.25 -28.39 -14.09
CA THR A 228 -22.48 -27.66 -13.08
C THR A 228 -22.32 -28.48 -11.80
N GLU A 229 -21.11 -28.52 -11.24
CA GLU A 229 -20.80 -29.06 -9.93
C GLU A 229 -20.23 -27.99 -9.00
N GLU A 230 -20.54 -28.07 -7.71
CA GLU A 230 -20.00 -27.16 -6.70
C GLU A 230 -18.68 -27.71 -6.16
N VAL A 231 -17.60 -26.94 -6.29
CA VAL A 231 -16.24 -27.28 -5.83
C VAL A 231 -15.71 -26.19 -4.90
N ALA A 232 -14.77 -26.52 -4.03
CA ALA A 232 -14.07 -25.48 -3.27
C ALA A 232 -13.22 -24.64 -4.24
N VAL A 233 -13.10 -23.33 -4.00
CA VAL A 233 -12.26 -22.45 -4.85
C VAL A 233 -10.81 -22.92 -4.87
N ALA A 234 -10.32 -23.51 -3.77
CA ALA A 234 -8.98 -24.09 -3.68
C ALA A 234 -8.76 -25.30 -4.61
N ASP A 235 -9.82 -25.95 -5.09
CA ASP A 235 -9.75 -27.11 -5.98
C ASP A 235 -9.85 -26.71 -7.47
N LEU A 236 -9.99 -25.41 -7.77
CA LEU A 236 -9.99 -24.90 -9.14
C LEU A 236 -8.59 -24.96 -9.75
N VAL A 237 -8.52 -25.36 -11.01
CA VAL A 237 -7.28 -25.41 -11.80
C VAL A 237 -7.40 -24.52 -13.03
N GLU A 238 -6.28 -24.00 -13.50
CA GLU A 238 -6.20 -23.26 -14.77
C GLU A 238 -6.86 -24.04 -15.91
N GLY A 239 -7.68 -23.36 -16.71
CA GLY A 239 -8.45 -23.94 -17.80
C GLY A 239 -9.85 -24.43 -17.41
N ASP A 240 -10.18 -24.54 -16.12
CA ASP A 240 -11.53 -24.87 -15.68
C ASP A 240 -12.54 -23.84 -16.18
N LEU A 241 -13.73 -24.30 -16.58
CA LEU A 241 -14.83 -23.42 -16.99
C LEU A 241 -15.78 -23.25 -15.81
N VAL A 242 -15.99 -22.02 -15.36
CA VAL A 242 -16.78 -21.70 -14.17
C VAL A 242 -17.99 -20.85 -14.54
N LEU A 243 -19.16 -21.21 -14.02
CA LEU A 243 -20.40 -20.44 -14.20
C LEU A 243 -20.52 -19.39 -13.09
N VAL A 244 -20.54 -18.11 -13.47
CA VAL A 244 -20.80 -16.99 -12.56
C VAL A 244 -22.18 -16.43 -12.85
N ARG A 245 -23.09 -16.60 -11.89
CA ARG A 245 -24.49 -16.14 -12.00
C ARG A 245 -24.61 -14.64 -11.72
N PRO A 246 -25.71 -13.99 -12.17
CA PRO A 246 -26.00 -12.61 -11.77
C PRO A 246 -26.02 -12.46 -10.24
N GLY A 247 -25.30 -11.48 -9.71
CA GLY A 247 -25.17 -11.20 -8.28
C GLY A 247 -24.10 -12.01 -7.54
N ALA A 248 -23.44 -12.98 -8.20
CA ALA A 248 -22.36 -13.77 -7.60
C ALA A 248 -21.00 -13.08 -7.78
N ASN A 249 -20.07 -13.36 -6.87
CA ASN A 249 -18.68 -12.96 -7.03
C ASN A 249 -17.94 -13.92 -7.95
N VAL A 250 -16.97 -13.39 -8.69
CA VAL A 250 -16.07 -14.17 -9.54
C VAL A 250 -15.09 -14.93 -8.63
N PRO A 251 -14.99 -16.26 -8.71
CA PRO A 251 -14.21 -17.05 -7.76
C PRO A 251 -12.71 -17.10 -8.02
N ALA A 252 -12.27 -16.81 -9.25
CA ALA A 252 -10.87 -16.81 -9.66
C ALA A 252 -10.69 -15.94 -10.91
N ASP A 253 -9.46 -15.51 -11.19
CA ASP A 253 -9.15 -14.72 -12.38
C ASP A 253 -9.35 -15.57 -13.65
N GLY A 254 -9.84 -14.95 -14.71
CA GLY A 254 -10.13 -15.67 -15.94
C GLY A 254 -10.53 -14.80 -17.11
N VAL A 255 -10.87 -15.45 -18.22
CA VAL A 255 -11.38 -14.81 -19.44
C VAL A 255 -12.80 -15.28 -19.70
N VAL A 256 -13.70 -14.36 -20.08
CA VAL A 256 -15.06 -14.70 -20.45
C VAL A 256 -15.04 -15.57 -21.71
N ALA A 257 -15.49 -16.82 -21.56
CA ALA A 257 -15.65 -17.74 -22.68
C ALA A 257 -17.02 -17.57 -23.35
N GLU A 258 -18.07 -17.35 -22.55
CA GLU A 258 -19.44 -17.17 -23.03
C GLU A 258 -20.26 -16.24 -22.13
N GLY A 259 -21.22 -15.53 -22.74
CA GLY A 259 -22.12 -14.63 -22.05
C GLY A 259 -21.70 -13.17 -22.13
N GLU A 260 -22.59 -12.29 -21.68
CA GLU A 260 -22.37 -10.85 -21.61
C GLU A 260 -22.98 -10.34 -20.31
N SER A 261 -22.24 -9.49 -19.60
CA SER A 261 -22.70 -8.90 -18.35
C SER A 261 -21.96 -7.60 -18.03
N LYS A 262 -22.42 -6.93 -16.97
CA LYS A 262 -21.68 -5.84 -16.33
C LYS A 262 -21.06 -6.36 -15.04
N VAL A 263 -19.77 -6.19 -14.87
CA VAL A 263 -19.02 -6.60 -13.68
C VAL A 263 -18.67 -5.36 -12.87
N ASN A 264 -18.90 -5.44 -11.57
CA ASN A 264 -18.51 -4.40 -10.65
C ASN A 264 -17.11 -4.67 -10.11
N GLU A 265 -16.15 -3.89 -10.60
CA GLU A 265 -14.75 -3.99 -10.22
C GLU A 265 -14.35 -2.93 -9.18
N SER A 266 -15.31 -2.15 -8.66
CA SER A 266 -15.09 -0.98 -7.79
C SER A 266 -14.23 -1.22 -6.55
N MET A 267 -14.17 -2.45 -6.07
CA MET A 267 -13.40 -2.83 -4.87
C MET A 267 -11.93 -3.11 -5.18
N VAL A 268 -11.62 -3.49 -6.43
CA VAL A 268 -10.27 -3.81 -6.89
C VAL A 268 -9.67 -2.62 -7.64
N THR A 269 -10.45 -2.04 -8.56
CA THR A 269 -10.02 -0.89 -9.36
C THR A 269 -10.22 0.41 -8.59
N GLY A 270 -11.43 0.63 -8.05
CA GLY A 270 -11.82 1.91 -7.45
C GLY A 270 -12.92 2.63 -8.24
N GLU A 271 -13.23 2.12 -9.44
CA GLU A 271 -14.25 2.66 -10.35
C GLU A 271 -15.67 2.34 -9.90
N SER A 272 -16.51 3.37 -9.75
CA SER A 272 -17.89 3.18 -9.29
C SER A 272 -18.82 2.65 -10.39
N ALA A 273 -18.44 2.82 -11.66
CA ALA A 273 -19.21 2.37 -12.81
C ALA A 273 -18.90 0.90 -13.14
N PRO A 274 -19.92 0.03 -13.28
CA PRO A 274 -19.71 -1.35 -13.73
C PRO A 274 -19.15 -1.40 -15.16
N VAL A 275 -18.16 -2.28 -15.38
CA VAL A 275 -17.49 -2.50 -16.66
C VAL A 275 -18.26 -3.55 -17.46
N GLU A 276 -18.47 -3.32 -18.76
CA GLU A 276 -19.08 -4.31 -19.66
C GLU A 276 -18.06 -5.40 -19.99
N LYS A 277 -18.51 -6.66 -19.97
CA LYS A 277 -17.70 -7.84 -20.24
C LYS A 277 -18.40 -8.75 -21.25
N THR A 278 -17.67 -9.09 -22.30
CA THR A 278 -18.05 -9.90 -23.45
C THR A 278 -17.03 -11.03 -23.67
N PRO A 279 -17.31 -12.02 -24.52
CA PRO A 279 -16.37 -13.12 -24.75
C PRO A 279 -15.02 -12.63 -25.24
N GLY A 280 -13.95 -13.01 -24.54
CA GLY A 280 -12.58 -12.53 -24.77
C GLY A 280 -12.08 -11.55 -23.70
N ASP A 281 -12.96 -10.92 -22.94
CA ASP A 281 -12.57 -9.96 -21.91
C ASP A 281 -12.09 -10.66 -20.62
N GLU A 282 -11.11 -10.06 -19.96
CA GLU A 282 -10.61 -10.52 -18.66
C GLU A 282 -11.56 -10.15 -17.52
N VAL A 283 -11.61 -11.01 -16.50
CA VAL A 283 -12.38 -10.80 -15.27
C VAL A 283 -11.53 -11.16 -14.06
N ILE A 284 -11.67 -10.37 -13.01
CA ILE A 284 -10.84 -10.47 -11.81
C ILE A 284 -11.62 -11.17 -10.69
N GLY A 285 -10.98 -12.09 -9.97
CA GLY A 285 -11.50 -12.74 -8.78
C GLY A 285 -11.90 -11.73 -7.69
N GLY A 286 -13.00 -12.04 -6.99
CA GLY A 286 -13.59 -11.17 -5.95
C GLY A 286 -14.48 -10.04 -6.50
N THR A 287 -14.49 -9.78 -7.81
CA THR A 287 -15.40 -8.81 -8.43
C THR A 287 -16.82 -9.35 -8.51
N THR A 288 -17.83 -8.47 -8.54
CA THR A 288 -19.24 -8.90 -8.50
C THR A 288 -19.89 -8.81 -9.88
N ASN A 289 -20.38 -9.94 -10.39
CA ASN A 289 -21.17 -9.98 -11.61
C ASN A 289 -22.58 -9.41 -11.36
N ARG A 290 -23.09 -8.50 -12.20
CA ARG A 290 -24.39 -7.84 -11.95
C ARG A 290 -25.57 -8.44 -12.71
N SER A 291 -25.54 -8.42 -14.04
CA SER A 291 -26.76 -8.46 -14.86
C SER A 291 -26.98 -9.80 -15.55
N GLY A 292 -25.97 -10.27 -16.29
CA GLY A 292 -25.98 -11.50 -17.08
C GLY A 292 -25.22 -12.64 -16.42
N SER A 293 -25.26 -13.83 -17.00
CA SER A 293 -24.45 -14.98 -16.58
C SER A 293 -23.20 -15.07 -17.43
N LEU A 294 -22.05 -15.26 -16.80
CA LEU A 294 -20.77 -15.43 -17.48
C LEU A 294 -20.29 -16.86 -17.29
N ARG A 295 -19.76 -17.48 -18.35
CA ARG A 295 -18.89 -18.65 -18.24
C ARG A 295 -17.46 -18.17 -18.42
N ILE A 296 -16.66 -18.36 -17.39
CA ILE A 296 -15.30 -17.83 -17.31
C ILE A 296 -14.35 -19.00 -17.35
N ARG A 297 -13.35 -18.94 -18.23
CA ARG A 297 -12.24 -19.88 -18.23
C ARG A 297 -11.17 -19.36 -17.29
N VAL A 298 -10.86 -20.13 -16.26
CA VAL A 298 -9.89 -19.77 -15.22
C VAL A 298 -8.50 -19.65 -15.83
N THR A 299 -7.80 -18.56 -15.53
CA THR A 299 -6.40 -18.31 -15.96
C THR A 299 -5.42 -18.29 -14.78
N ALA A 300 -5.87 -17.96 -13.58
CA ALA A 300 -5.04 -18.01 -12.37
C ALA A 300 -5.86 -18.40 -11.13
N THR A 301 -5.26 -19.15 -10.20
CA THR A 301 -5.91 -19.57 -8.95
C THR A 301 -4.97 -19.39 -7.74
N GLY A 302 -5.54 -19.43 -6.54
CA GLY A 302 -4.77 -19.35 -5.29
C GLY A 302 -3.91 -18.09 -5.17
N GLU A 303 -2.61 -18.27 -4.95
CA GLU A 303 -1.62 -17.19 -4.77
C GLU A 303 -1.30 -16.42 -6.07
N GLU A 304 -1.68 -16.96 -7.23
CA GLU A 304 -1.44 -16.35 -8.54
C GLU A 304 -2.56 -15.39 -8.98
N THR A 305 -3.66 -15.32 -8.22
CA THR A 305 -4.74 -14.37 -8.51
C THR A 305 -4.33 -12.93 -8.19
N THR A 306 -4.91 -11.97 -8.92
CA THR A 306 -4.72 -10.52 -8.74
C THR A 306 -5.02 -10.11 -7.30
N LEU A 307 -6.10 -10.61 -6.71
CA LEU A 307 -6.48 -10.27 -5.34
C LEU A 307 -5.47 -10.82 -4.31
N SER A 308 -4.99 -12.06 -4.49
CA SER A 308 -3.92 -12.61 -3.65
C SER A 308 -2.61 -11.83 -3.79
N GLY A 309 -2.26 -11.40 -5.02
CA GLY A 309 -1.13 -10.50 -5.26
C GLY A 309 -1.27 -9.17 -4.51
N ILE A 310 -2.45 -8.56 -4.54
CA ILE A 310 -2.78 -7.36 -3.76
C ILE A 310 -2.60 -7.63 -2.25
N MET A 311 -3.13 -8.74 -1.73
CA MET A 311 -3.02 -9.09 -0.32
C MET A 311 -1.56 -9.26 0.12
N ARG A 312 -0.73 -9.93 -0.70
CA ARG A 312 0.72 -10.10 -0.46
C ARG A 312 1.43 -8.75 -0.38
N LEU A 313 1.20 -7.87 -1.35
CA LEU A 313 1.80 -6.54 -1.36
C LEU A 313 1.42 -5.72 -0.12
N VAL A 314 0.15 -5.76 0.28
CA VAL A 314 -0.32 -5.08 1.49
C VAL A 314 0.30 -5.70 2.75
N GLU A 315 0.50 -7.01 2.80
CA GLU A 315 1.18 -7.68 3.91
C GLU A 315 2.66 -7.29 4.01
N GLU A 316 3.40 -7.31 2.90
CA GLU A 316 4.78 -6.83 2.83
C GLU A 316 4.89 -5.38 3.31
N ALA A 317 3.96 -4.53 2.85
CA ALA A 317 3.83 -3.17 3.31
C ALA A 317 3.64 -3.12 4.82
N GLN A 318 2.72 -3.92 5.39
CA GLN A 318 2.44 -4.00 6.82
C GLN A 318 3.61 -4.53 7.67
N GLN A 319 4.65 -5.11 7.07
CA GLN A 319 5.87 -5.53 7.77
C GLN A 319 6.99 -4.47 7.73
N SER A 320 6.99 -3.55 6.75
CA SER A 320 8.03 -2.51 6.60
C SER A 320 7.98 -1.45 7.72
N ARG A 321 9.12 -1.00 8.26
CA ARG A 321 9.14 0.02 9.33
C ARG A 321 9.33 1.43 8.77
N SER A 322 8.51 2.37 9.25
CA SER A 322 8.58 3.75 8.80
C SER A 322 9.62 4.59 9.54
N ARG A 323 10.11 5.68 8.92
CA ARG A 323 11.05 6.61 9.55
C ARG A 323 10.43 7.28 10.78
N THR A 324 9.14 7.59 10.69
CA THR A 324 8.38 8.22 11.78
C THR A 324 8.24 7.28 12.99
N GLN A 325 8.12 5.97 12.77
CA GLN A 325 8.12 4.99 13.85
C GLN A 325 9.46 4.95 14.59
N VAL A 326 10.58 5.00 13.87
CA VAL A 326 11.93 5.06 14.47
C VAL A 326 12.11 6.33 15.33
N LEU A 327 11.54 7.46 14.89
CA LEU A 327 11.54 8.70 15.67
C LEU A 327 10.71 8.56 16.94
N ALA A 328 9.54 7.92 16.86
CA ALA A 328 8.67 7.66 18.01
C ALA A 328 9.37 6.73 19.04
N ASP A 329 10.01 5.65 18.59
CA ASP A 329 10.78 4.73 19.44
C ASP A 329 11.92 5.46 20.17
N ARG A 330 12.64 6.33 19.44
CA ARG A 330 13.70 7.15 20.03
C ARG A 330 13.14 8.16 21.05
N ALA A 331 12.00 8.79 20.75
CA ALA A 331 11.34 9.72 21.67
C ALA A 331 10.89 8.99 22.95
N ALA A 332 10.35 7.77 22.84
CA ALA A 332 9.97 6.93 23.97
C ALA A 332 11.18 6.63 24.88
N GLY A 333 12.33 6.30 24.29
CA GLY A 333 13.58 6.06 25.03
C GLY A 333 14.09 7.30 25.77
N TRP A 334 14.09 8.47 25.13
CA TRP A 334 14.46 9.72 25.81
C TRP A 334 13.52 10.06 26.95
N LEU A 335 12.21 9.84 26.74
CA LEU A 335 11.20 10.06 27.75
C LEU A 335 11.37 9.11 28.94
N PHE A 336 11.72 7.84 28.70
CA PHE A 336 12.11 6.89 29.76
C PHE A 336 13.23 7.44 30.63
N TYR A 337 14.34 7.89 30.03
CA TYR A 337 15.48 8.40 30.80
C TYR A 337 15.14 9.67 31.57
N GLY A 338 14.35 10.56 30.98
CA GLY A 338 13.82 11.75 31.65
C GLY A 338 12.94 11.39 32.85
N ALA A 339 12.04 10.42 32.68
CA ALA A 339 11.15 9.92 33.72
C ALA A 339 11.91 9.27 34.87
N LEU A 340 12.89 8.43 34.56
CA LEU A 340 13.74 7.78 35.56
C LEU A 340 14.54 8.81 36.35
N GLY A 341 15.13 9.80 35.67
CA GLY A 341 15.82 10.91 36.31
C GLY A 341 14.89 11.71 37.24
N ALA A 342 13.69 12.06 36.76
CA ALA A 342 12.67 12.75 37.55
C ALA A 342 12.22 11.93 38.76
N ALA A 343 12.05 10.61 38.61
CA ALA A 343 11.67 9.71 39.69
C ALA A 343 12.77 9.64 40.78
N VAL A 344 14.04 9.56 40.39
CA VAL A 344 15.17 9.58 41.33
C VAL A 344 15.26 10.92 42.06
N VAL A 345 15.16 12.05 41.35
CA VAL A 345 15.16 13.38 41.97
C VAL A 345 13.99 13.54 42.95
N THR A 346 12.80 13.06 42.56
CA THR A 346 11.60 13.05 43.41
C THR A 346 11.83 12.22 44.67
N ALA A 347 12.38 11.00 44.53
CA ALA A 347 12.69 10.12 45.65
C ALA A 347 13.62 10.81 46.66
N VAL A 348 14.72 11.40 46.18
CA VAL A 348 15.71 12.07 47.03
C VAL A 348 15.10 13.29 47.72
N THR A 349 14.45 14.18 46.96
CA THR A 349 13.93 15.45 47.48
C THR A 349 12.87 15.23 48.55
N TRP A 350 11.91 14.33 48.30
CA TRP A 350 10.87 14.01 49.28
C TRP A 350 11.41 13.26 50.49
N THR A 351 12.38 12.35 50.30
CA THR A 351 13.02 11.67 51.44
C THR A 351 13.74 12.65 52.36
N VAL A 352 14.42 13.65 51.81
CA VAL A 352 15.07 14.71 52.60
C VAL A 352 14.04 15.61 53.30
N ALA A 353 12.92 15.90 52.65
CA ALA A 353 11.91 16.82 53.18
C ALA A 353 11.03 16.21 54.29
N VAL A 354 10.58 14.97 54.14
CA VAL A 354 9.58 14.34 55.03
C VAL A 354 9.99 12.97 55.58
N GLY A 355 11.16 12.46 55.18
CA GLY A 355 11.60 11.09 55.51
C GLY A 355 11.08 10.04 54.52
N PHE A 356 11.72 8.87 54.52
CA PHE A 356 11.29 7.75 53.66
C PHE A 356 9.98 7.14 54.18
N GLY A 357 8.98 7.01 53.31
CA GLY A 357 7.66 6.49 53.67
C GLY A 357 6.70 6.43 52.48
N LEU A 358 5.42 6.17 52.76
CA LEU A 358 4.38 6.00 51.74
C LEU A 358 4.34 7.17 50.76
N THR A 359 4.42 8.41 51.27
CA THR A 359 4.38 9.62 50.45
C THR A 359 5.50 9.65 49.42
N VAL A 360 6.72 9.22 49.75
CA VAL A 360 7.83 9.17 48.78
C VAL A 360 7.52 8.15 47.67
N VAL A 361 7.07 6.96 48.06
CA VAL A 361 6.74 5.89 47.12
C VAL A 361 5.58 6.30 46.21
N GLU A 362 4.54 6.91 46.76
CA GLU A 362 3.44 7.50 45.99
C GLU A 362 3.92 8.48 44.93
N ARG A 363 4.85 9.39 45.26
CA ARG A 363 5.36 10.38 44.29
C ARG A 363 6.23 9.74 43.22
N VAL A 364 7.10 8.81 43.62
CA VAL A 364 7.96 8.07 42.67
C VAL A 364 7.09 7.27 41.70
N VAL A 365 6.12 6.51 42.21
CA VAL A 365 5.19 5.75 41.39
C VAL A 365 4.33 6.68 40.53
N ALA A 366 3.85 7.80 41.07
CA ALA A 366 3.08 8.77 40.28
C ALA A 366 3.90 9.31 39.10
N VAL A 367 5.18 9.65 39.32
CA VAL A 367 6.10 10.10 38.26
C VAL A 367 6.34 9.01 37.22
N LEU A 368 6.62 7.77 37.65
CA LEU A 368 6.84 6.66 36.73
C LEU A 368 5.59 6.32 35.90
N VAL A 369 4.42 6.36 36.52
CA VAL A 369 3.13 6.06 35.87
C VAL A 369 2.73 7.18 34.92
N ILE A 370 2.76 8.44 35.36
CA ILE A 370 2.35 9.56 34.49
C ILE A 370 3.31 9.77 33.32
N ALA A 371 4.58 9.36 33.46
CA ALA A 371 5.55 9.44 32.38
C ALA A 371 5.42 8.30 31.38
N CYS A 372 4.53 7.33 31.59
CA CYS A 372 4.42 6.21 30.66
C CYS A 372 3.82 6.69 29.32
N PRO A 373 4.52 6.53 28.18
CA PRO A 373 4.08 7.09 26.90
C PRO A 373 3.18 6.11 26.14
N HIS A 374 2.08 5.65 26.75
CA HIS A 374 1.16 4.67 26.13
C HIS A 374 0.67 5.07 24.74
N ALA A 375 0.22 6.30 24.62
CA ALA A 375 -0.29 6.81 23.36
C ALA A 375 0.80 6.94 22.27
N LEU A 376 2.09 7.00 22.66
CA LEU A 376 3.19 7.20 21.72
C LEU A 376 3.47 5.94 20.89
N GLY A 377 3.35 4.76 21.51
CA GLY A 377 3.47 3.47 20.83
C GLY A 377 2.38 3.23 19.79
N LEU A 378 1.23 3.89 19.93
CA LEU A 378 0.10 3.81 18.99
C LEU A 378 0.02 4.94 17.98
N ALA A 379 0.60 6.09 18.32
CA ALA A 379 0.43 7.34 17.57
C ALA A 379 0.73 7.18 16.08
N VAL A 380 1.82 6.48 15.76
CA VAL A 380 2.28 6.25 14.40
C VAL A 380 1.67 4.98 13.79
N PRO A 381 1.73 3.79 14.42
CA PRO A 381 1.23 2.56 13.79
C PRO A 381 -0.25 2.61 13.44
N LEU A 382 -1.07 3.28 14.25
CA LEU A 382 -2.50 3.41 13.98
C LEU A 382 -2.79 4.27 12.74
N VAL A 383 -2.07 5.39 12.59
CA VAL A 383 -2.21 6.27 11.42
C VAL A 383 -1.73 5.55 10.18
N VAL A 384 -0.60 4.84 10.27
CA VAL A 384 -0.06 4.04 9.17
C VAL A 384 -1.04 2.95 8.74
N ALA A 385 -1.64 2.20 9.68
CA ALA A 385 -2.63 1.17 9.34
C ALA A 385 -3.85 1.76 8.60
N ILE A 386 -4.36 2.89 9.07
CA ILE A 386 -5.48 3.59 8.41
C ILE A 386 -5.06 4.11 7.03
N ASN A 387 -3.84 4.65 6.91
CA ASN A 387 -3.28 5.16 5.66
C ASN A 387 -3.15 4.06 4.60
N THR A 388 -2.56 2.92 4.95
CA THR A 388 -2.42 1.77 4.06
C THR A 388 -3.79 1.21 3.64
N SER A 389 -4.73 1.11 4.58
CA SER A 389 -6.11 0.71 4.27
C SER A 389 -6.80 1.69 3.32
N LEU A 390 -6.62 2.99 3.51
CA LEU A 390 -7.21 4.00 2.66
C LEU A 390 -6.57 4.01 1.27
N ALA A 391 -5.26 3.80 1.18
CA ALA A 391 -4.53 3.68 -0.08
C ALA A 391 -5.06 2.49 -0.90
N ALA A 392 -5.11 1.29 -0.30
CA ALA A 392 -5.57 0.08 -0.98
C ALA A 392 -7.02 0.20 -1.49
N ARG A 393 -7.91 0.83 -0.70
CA ARG A 393 -9.32 1.07 -1.11
C ARG A 393 -9.48 2.08 -2.26
N ASN A 394 -8.42 2.80 -2.62
CA ASN A 394 -8.41 3.77 -3.71
C ASN A 394 -7.37 3.36 -4.77
N GLY A 395 -7.18 2.06 -5.01
CA GLY A 395 -6.32 1.57 -6.08
C GLY A 395 -4.82 1.84 -5.90
N MET A 396 -4.37 2.29 -4.72
CA MET A 396 -2.96 2.56 -4.42
C MET A 396 -2.37 1.44 -3.55
N LEU A 397 -1.61 0.54 -4.18
CA LEU A 397 -0.94 -0.56 -3.51
C LEU A 397 0.45 -0.10 -3.06
N VAL A 398 0.59 0.16 -1.77
CA VAL A 398 1.88 0.58 -1.19
C VAL A 398 2.69 -0.67 -0.88
N ARG A 399 3.91 -0.80 -1.42
CA ARG A 399 4.88 -1.85 -1.05
C ARG A 399 5.90 -1.32 -0.03
N ASP A 400 6.48 -0.15 -0.29
CA ASP A 400 7.39 0.51 0.66
C ASP A 400 6.71 1.68 1.39
N ARG A 401 6.50 1.52 2.70
CA ARG A 401 5.93 2.57 3.55
C ARG A 401 6.84 3.80 3.70
N ILE A 402 8.16 3.65 3.56
CA ILE A 402 9.10 4.77 3.59
C ILE A 402 8.88 5.66 2.38
N ALA A 403 8.77 5.08 1.19
CA ALA A 403 8.49 5.83 -0.04
C ALA A 403 7.13 6.56 0.05
N MET A 404 6.10 5.87 0.55
CA MET A 404 4.80 6.49 0.83
C MET A 404 4.89 7.66 1.83
N GLU A 405 5.74 7.57 2.87
CA GLU A 405 5.97 8.68 3.80
C GLU A 405 6.77 9.85 3.18
N GLU A 406 7.68 9.55 2.24
CA GLU A 406 8.51 10.54 1.55
C GLU A 406 7.74 11.28 0.43
N ALA A 407 6.66 10.70 -0.10
CA ALA A 407 5.83 11.32 -1.15
C ALA A 407 5.37 12.76 -0.80
N ARG A 408 5.22 13.10 0.49
CA ARG A 408 4.89 14.48 0.92
C ARG A 408 6.00 15.51 0.69
N ASN A 409 7.24 15.06 0.57
CA ASN A 409 8.46 15.86 0.45
C ASN A 409 8.98 15.91 -1.01
N LEU A 410 8.23 15.34 -1.98
CA LEU A 410 8.64 15.37 -3.38
C LEU A 410 8.82 16.81 -3.86
N ASP A 411 9.94 17.06 -4.51
CA ASP A 411 10.20 18.33 -5.19
C ASP A 411 9.82 18.23 -6.68
N MET A 412 9.93 17.02 -7.25
CA MET A 412 9.69 16.78 -8.66
C MET A 412 9.05 15.41 -8.91
N VAL A 413 8.10 15.36 -9.85
CA VAL A 413 7.54 14.10 -10.38
C VAL A 413 7.95 13.98 -11.85
N VAL A 414 8.64 12.90 -12.17
CA VAL A 414 9.05 12.54 -13.52
C VAL A 414 8.05 11.51 -14.04
N PHE A 415 7.33 11.84 -15.11
CA PHE A 415 6.46 10.90 -15.80
C PHE A 415 7.16 10.33 -17.03
N ASP A 416 7.03 9.02 -17.26
CA ASP A 416 7.18 8.49 -18.60
C ASP A 416 6.05 9.04 -19.50
N LYS A 417 6.31 9.17 -20.80
CA LYS A 417 5.27 9.69 -21.71
C LYS A 417 4.25 8.60 -22.05
N THR A 418 4.71 7.50 -22.60
CA THR A 418 3.86 6.51 -23.27
C THR A 418 3.14 5.65 -22.24
N GLY A 419 1.82 5.52 -22.36
CA GLY A 419 1.01 4.72 -21.43
C GLY A 419 0.74 5.40 -20.09
N THR A 420 1.57 6.38 -19.69
CA THR A 420 1.42 7.15 -18.46
C THR A 420 0.68 8.48 -18.72
N LEU A 421 1.34 9.47 -19.35
CA LEU A 421 0.70 10.76 -19.68
C LEU A 421 -0.25 10.67 -20.87
N THR A 422 0.00 9.69 -21.74
CA THR A 422 -0.81 9.40 -22.92
C THR A 422 -1.54 8.08 -22.76
N LYS A 423 -2.55 7.86 -23.61
CA LYS A 423 -3.28 6.60 -23.68
C LYS A 423 -2.42 5.46 -24.26
N GLY A 424 -1.33 5.78 -24.96
CA GLY A 424 -0.55 4.80 -25.72
C GLY A 424 -1.19 4.43 -27.06
N GLU A 425 -2.22 5.17 -27.46
CA GLU A 425 -3.01 4.97 -28.68
C GLU A 425 -2.83 6.19 -29.60
N GLN A 426 -2.81 5.94 -30.91
CA GLN A 426 -2.77 7.03 -31.88
C GLN A 426 -4.16 7.63 -32.03
N GLY A 427 -4.25 8.93 -32.15
CA GLY A 427 -5.48 9.65 -32.44
C GLY A 427 -5.29 10.67 -33.56
N VAL A 428 -6.39 10.98 -34.24
CA VAL A 428 -6.43 12.04 -35.24
C VAL A 428 -6.43 13.39 -34.55
N VAL A 429 -5.40 14.20 -34.82
CA VAL A 429 -5.25 15.54 -34.22
C VAL A 429 -5.80 16.61 -35.15
N GLU A 430 -5.49 16.50 -36.43
CA GLU A 430 -5.82 17.53 -37.42
C GLU A 430 -5.93 16.93 -38.83
N VAL A 431 -6.78 17.54 -39.66
CA VAL A 431 -7.04 17.11 -41.04
C VAL A 431 -6.85 18.29 -41.98
N ALA A 432 -6.08 18.10 -43.04
CA ALA A 432 -5.92 19.07 -44.12
C ALA A 432 -6.46 18.52 -45.43
N THR A 433 -7.11 19.37 -46.22
CA THR A 433 -7.72 19.00 -47.49
C THR A 433 -7.36 19.99 -48.59
N ILE A 434 -7.61 19.61 -49.85
CA ILE A 434 -7.56 20.53 -50.99
C ILE A 434 -8.93 21.18 -51.26
N ASP A 435 -8.95 22.21 -52.10
CA ASP A 435 -10.19 22.84 -52.56
C ASP A 435 -11.17 21.80 -53.12
N ARG A 436 -12.46 21.93 -52.75
CA ARG A 436 -13.60 21.02 -53.04
C ARG A 436 -13.73 19.78 -52.15
N TRP A 437 -12.76 19.51 -51.28
CA TRP A 437 -12.83 18.43 -50.29
C TRP A 437 -13.03 19.01 -48.90
N ASN A 438 -13.90 18.41 -48.09
CA ASN A 438 -14.00 18.72 -46.67
C ASN A 438 -13.31 17.64 -45.81
N GLU A 439 -13.07 17.93 -44.54
CA GLU A 439 -12.40 17.00 -43.61
C GLU A 439 -13.16 15.68 -43.47
N ASP A 440 -14.48 15.75 -43.41
CA ASP A 440 -15.34 14.57 -43.21
C ASP A 440 -15.29 13.63 -44.43
N ASP A 441 -15.16 14.15 -45.65
CA ASP A 441 -14.97 13.36 -46.87
C ASP A 441 -13.66 12.59 -46.81
N VAL A 442 -12.58 13.25 -46.37
CA VAL A 442 -11.27 12.64 -46.24
C VAL A 442 -11.30 11.55 -45.17
N LEU A 443 -11.80 11.85 -43.98
CA LEU A 443 -11.91 10.89 -42.88
C LEU A 443 -12.80 9.69 -43.24
N ARG A 444 -13.96 9.94 -43.86
CA ARG A 444 -14.90 8.89 -44.29
C ARG A 444 -14.26 7.92 -45.28
N LEU A 445 -13.53 8.43 -46.28
CA LEU A 445 -12.87 7.58 -47.28
C LEU A 445 -11.64 6.87 -46.71
N MET A 446 -10.87 7.53 -45.83
CA MET A 446 -9.74 6.88 -45.16
C MET A 446 -10.20 5.76 -44.24
N ALA A 447 -11.25 5.99 -43.43
CA ALA A 447 -11.83 4.97 -42.56
C ALA A 447 -12.38 3.77 -43.35
N ALA A 448 -12.98 4.01 -44.52
CA ALA A 448 -13.42 2.94 -45.41
C ALA A 448 -12.25 2.12 -45.95
N ALA A 449 -11.22 2.80 -46.49
CA ALA A 449 -10.05 2.13 -47.05
C ALA A 449 -9.24 1.35 -46.02
N GLU A 450 -9.21 1.84 -44.78
CA GLU A 450 -8.55 1.21 -43.63
C GLU A 450 -9.48 0.23 -42.87
N GLY A 451 -10.68 -0.06 -43.38
CA GLY A 451 -11.69 -0.88 -42.71
C GLY A 451 -11.19 -2.27 -42.30
N ASP A 452 -10.41 -2.93 -43.17
CA ASP A 452 -9.88 -4.29 -42.96
C ASP A 452 -8.47 -4.31 -42.32
N SER A 453 -7.96 -3.16 -41.88
CA SER A 453 -6.58 -2.99 -41.38
C SER A 453 -6.53 -3.00 -39.85
N GLU A 454 -5.71 -3.88 -39.26
CA GLU A 454 -5.50 -3.97 -37.81
C GLU A 454 -4.41 -3.02 -37.28
N HIS A 455 -3.89 -2.13 -38.12
CA HIS A 455 -2.84 -1.20 -37.71
C HIS A 455 -3.40 -0.13 -36.76
N MET A 456 -2.62 0.31 -35.76
CA MET A 456 -3.01 1.40 -34.84
C MET A 456 -3.43 2.71 -35.53
N ILE A 457 -2.95 2.95 -36.76
CA ILE A 457 -3.28 4.12 -37.57
C ILE A 457 -4.69 3.99 -38.14
N ALA A 458 -5.02 2.78 -38.61
CA ALA A 458 -6.33 2.43 -39.12
C ALA A 458 -7.38 2.55 -38.01
N ALA A 459 -7.08 2.00 -36.83
CA ALA A 459 -7.92 2.13 -35.64
C ALA A 459 -8.20 3.61 -35.29
N ALA A 460 -7.16 4.45 -35.20
CA ALA A 460 -7.28 5.87 -34.92
C ALA A 460 -8.20 6.62 -35.90
N ILE A 461 -8.08 6.32 -37.20
CA ILE A 461 -8.91 6.96 -38.24
C ILE A 461 -10.36 6.49 -38.16
N ARG A 462 -10.59 5.19 -37.93
CA ARG A 462 -11.94 4.63 -37.79
C ARG A 462 -12.65 5.17 -36.56
N GLU A 463 -11.97 5.17 -35.41
CA GLU A 463 -12.52 5.70 -34.16
C GLU A 463 -12.91 7.18 -34.33
N HIS A 464 -12.05 8.01 -34.93
CA HIS A 464 -12.38 9.42 -35.14
C HIS A 464 -13.55 9.62 -36.14
N ALA A 465 -13.71 8.74 -37.13
CA ALA A 465 -14.85 8.77 -38.03
C ALA A 465 -16.16 8.36 -37.33
N GLU A 466 -16.09 7.39 -36.41
CA GLU A 466 -17.21 6.98 -35.57
C GLU A 466 -17.62 8.06 -34.56
N GLU A 467 -16.65 8.72 -33.91
CA GLU A 467 -16.88 9.87 -33.01
C GLU A 467 -17.63 11.02 -33.69
N ARG A 468 -17.29 11.29 -34.96
CA ARG A 468 -17.98 12.29 -35.80
C ARG A 468 -19.30 11.77 -36.41
N ALA A 469 -19.68 10.52 -36.11
CA ALA A 469 -20.86 9.85 -36.65
C ALA A 469 -20.93 9.87 -38.19
N LEU A 470 -19.78 9.68 -38.85
CA LEU A 470 -19.67 9.68 -40.30
C LEU A 470 -20.21 8.37 -40.89
N ASN A 471 -20.90 8.46 -42.03
CA ASN A 471 -21.38 7.28 -42.75
C ASN A 471 -20.26 6.68 -43.59
N VAL A 472 -19.48 5.75 -43.01
CA VAL A 472 -18.34 5.10 -43.66
C VAL A 472 -18.82 4.08 -44.71
N PRO A 473 -18.49 4.25 -46.01
CA PRO A 473 -18.89 3.30 -47.05
C PRO A 473 -18.13 1.98 -46.92
N THR A 474 -18.70 0.90 -47.46
CA THR A 474 -18.02 -0.39 -47.52
C THR A 474 -16.90 -0.35 -48.56
N ALA A 475 -15.70 -0.79 -48.19
CA ALA A 475 -14.59 -0.95 -49.10
C ALA A 475 -14.57 -2.36 -49.72
N THR A 476 -14.05 -2.45 -50.95
CA THR A 476 -13.80 -3.71 -51.67
C THR A 476 -12.39 -3.71 -52.26
N GLU A 477 -11.88 -4.85 -52.70
CA GLU A 477 -10.51 -4.98 -53.23
C GLU A 477 -9.40 -4.45 -52.28
N PHE A 478 -9.56 -4.64 -50.96
CA PHE A 478 -8.54 -4.23 -49.99
C PHE A 478 -7.19 -4.93 -50.24
N GLU A 479 -6.11 -4.15 -50.20
CA GLU A 479 -4.74 -4.67 -50.22
C GLU A 479 -3.83 -3.82 -49.34
N ALA A 480 -3.14 -4.48 -48.42
CA ALA A 480 -2.09 -3.90 -47.61
C ALA A 480 -0.78 -3.82 -48.41
N LEU A 481 -0.26 -2.61 -48.60
CA LEU A 481 1.02 -2.32 -49.23
C LEU A 481 2.09 -2.20 -48.15
N GLU A 482 2.85 -3.28 -47.93
CA GLU A 482 3.88 -3.34 -46.88
C GLU A 482 4.81 -2.12 -46.89
N GLY A 483 4.91 -1.45 -45.73
CA GLY A 483 5.74 -0.27 -45.49
C GLY A 483 5.26 1.03 -46.15
N ARG A 484 4.07 1.03 -46.76
CA ARG A 484 3.58 2.13 -47.60
C ARG A 484 2.16 2.56 -47.24
N GLY A 485 1.27 1.63 -46.94
CA GLY A 485 -0.11 1.92 -46.54
C GLY A 485 -1.07 0.87 -47.07
N VAL A 486 -2.27 1.28 -47.47
CA VAL A 486 -3.32 0.41 -48.01
C VAL A 486 -3.89 0.98 -49.31
N ARG A 487 -4.49 0.10 -50.11
CA ARG A 487 -5.36 0.48 -51.24
C ARG A 487 -6.69 -0.23 -51.12
N ALA A 488 -7.75 0.45 -51.52
CA ALA A 488 -9.09 -0.13 -51.60
C ALA A 488 -9.94 0.58 -52.64
N THR A 489 -11.02 -0.07 -53.07
CA THR A 489 -12.08 0.52 -53.89
C THR A 489 -13.24 0.91 -52.98
N VAL A 490 -13.62 2.18 -53.00
CA VAL A 490 -14.64 2.76 -52.10
C VAL A 490 -15.68 3.56 -52.88
N GLU A 491 -16.88 3.70 -52.31
CA GLU A 491 -17.94 4.53 -52.88
C GLU A 491 -17.67 6.03 -52.61
N VAL A 492 -17.38 6.76 -53.68
CA VAL A 492 -17.11 8.21 -53.67
C VAL A 492 -18.31 8.96 -54.23
N ASP A 493 -18.68 10.07 -53.59
CA ASP A 493 -19.75 10.95 -54.09
C ASP A 493 -19.27 11.63 -55.37
N THR A 494 -20.03 11.50 -56.45
CA THR A 494 -19.68 12.12 -57.74
C THR A 494 -19.66 13.65 -57.65
N ALA A 495 -20.24 14.28 -56.62
CA ALA A 495 -20.04 15.70 -56.34
C ALA A 495 -18.55 16.09 -56.19
N LEU A 496 -17.72 15.17 -55.68
CA LEU A 496 -16.27 15.33 -55.54
C LEU A 496 -15.52 15.15 -56.88
N VAL A 497 -16.14 14.47 -57.84
CA VAL A 497 -15.54 14.08 -59.14
C VAL A 497 -16.20 14.79 -60.34
N GLY A 498 -17.21 15.65 -60.11
CA GLY A 498 -17.87 16.48 -61.12
C GLY A 498 -19.13 15.89 -61.79
N GLY A 499 -19.88 15.02 -61.10
CA GLY A 499 -21.13 14.38 -61.58
C GLY A 499 -22.30 14.41 -60.57
N GLU A 500 -23.35 13.62 -60.84
CA GLU A 500 -24.49 13.38 -59.93
C GLU A 500 -24.62 11.88 -59.57
N GLY A 501 -24.74 11.54 -58.28
CA GLY A 501 -24.77 10.15 -57.76
C GLY A 501 -23.48 9.73 -57.02
N SER A 502 -23.18 8.43 -56.98
CA SER A 502 -21.96 7.87 -56.40
C SER A 502 -21.26 6.92 -57.38
N THR A 503 -19.95 6.76 -57.24
CA THR A 503 -19.14 5.89 -58.11
C THR A 503 -18.07 5.15 -57.29
N GLU A 504 -17.74 3.93 -57.71
CA GLU A 504 -16.66 3.15 -57.10
C GLU A 504 -15.31 3.60 -57.67
N GLU A 505 -14.45 4.10 -56.80
CA GLU A 505 -13.14 4.64 -57.16
C GLU A 505 -12.04 4.02 -56.30
N LYS A 506 -10.83 3.95 -56.87
CA LYS A 506 -9.65 3.46 -56.15
C LYS A 506 -9.03 4.58 -55.34
N VAL A 507 -8.87 4.32 -54.05
CA VAL A 507 -8.20 5.22 -53.10
C VAL A 507 -6.98 4.53 -52.51
N TYR A 508 -5.98 5.33 -52.18
CA TYR A 508 -4.80 4.89 -51.45
C TYR A 508 -4.66 5.70 -50.17
N VAL A 509 -4.32 5.03 -49.08
CA VAL A 509 -4.06 5.65 -47.79
C VAL A 509 -2.68 5.23 -47.34
N GLY A 510 -1.82 6.19 -46.98
CA GLY A 510 -0.46 5.83 -46.58
C GLY A 510 0.46 7.01 -46.30
N GLY A 511 1.67 6.68 -45.86
CA GLY A 511 2.68 7.68 -45.50
C GLY A 511 3.50 8.20 -46.69
N PRO A 512 4.59 8.94 -46.44
CA PRO A 512 5.44 9.51 -47.50
C PRO A 512 6.05 8.49 -48.48
N ASN A 513 6.21 7.23 -48.05
CA ASN A 513 6.69 6.15 -48.92
C ASN A 513 5.70 5.86 -50.06
N LEU A 514 4.40 5.90 -49.79
CA LEU A 514 3.35 5.68 -50.79
C LEU A 514 3.39 6.77 -51.87
N LEU A 515 3.51 8.04 -51.47
CA LEU A 515 3.59 9.17 -52.41
C LEU A 515 4.81 9.05 -53.34
N ARG A 516 5.95 8.60 -52.80
CA ARG A 516 7.17 8.36 -53.59
C ARG A 516 7.01 7.23 -54.61
N GLU A 517 6.28 6.18 -54.28
CA GLU A 517 6.00 5.09 -55.22
C GLU A 517 5.06 5.51 -56.33
N LEU A 518 4.00 6.24 -55.98
CA LEU A 518 3.02 6.75 -56.93
C LEU A 518 3.55 7.95 -57.74
N ALA A 519 4.75 8.45 -57.42
CA ALA A 519 5.37 9.64 -58.01
C ALA A 519 4.44 10.87 -57.97
N LEU A 520 3.75 11.06 -56.84
CA LEU A 520 2.80 12.13 -56.63
C LEU A 520 3.39 13.27 -55.80
N ASP A 521 3.16 14.49 -56.29
CA ASP A 521 3.52 15.71 -55.57
C ASP A 521 2.38 16.18 -54.66
N ARG A 522 2.74 16.83 -53.56
CA ARG A 522 1.79 17.43 -52.61
C ARG A 522 1.42 18.84 -53.07
N SER A 523 0.18 19.26 -52.83
CA SER A 523 -0.21 20.66 -53.01
C SER A 523 0.52 21.55 -52.00
N GLU A 524 0.66 22.85 -52.29
CA GLU A 524 1.36 23.79 -51.40
C GLU A 524 0.74 23.82 -49.99
N GLY A 525 -0.59 23.70 -49.89
CA GLY A 525 -1.31 23.60 -48.61
C GLY A 525 -1.00 22.33 -47.83
N ILE A 526 -1.03 21.16 -48.49
CA ILE A 526 -0.74 19.87 -47.84
C ILE A 526 0.75 19.76 -47.48
N GLU A 527 1.64 20.31 -48.30
CA GLU A 527 3.08 20.38 -48.00
C GLU A 527 3.33 21.23 -46.75
N SER A 528 2.72 22.42 -46.67
CA SER A 528 2.81 23.29 -45.49
C SER A 528 2.30 22.58 -44.24
N PHE A 529 1.12 21.95 -44.31
CA PHE A 529 0.56 21.16 -43.22
C PHE A 529 1.48 20.02 -42.80
N ALA A 530 2.01 19.25 -43.76
CA ALA A 530 2.89 18.14 -43.47
C ALA A 530 4.21 18.58 -42.81
N GLN A 531 4.76 19.73 -43.22
CA GLN A 531 5.95 20.31 -42.59
C GLN A 531 5.67 20.82 -41.18
N GLU A 532 4.54 21.51 -40.98
CA GLU A 532 4.11 21.99 -39.67
C GLU A 532 3.88 20.82 -38.70
N MET A 533 3.07 19.84 -39.08
CA MET A 533 2.79 18.65 -38.27
C MET A 533 4.05 17.83 -38.03
N GLY A 534 4.91 17.67 -39.03
CA GLY A 534 6.20 17.01 -38.88
C GLY A 534 7.13 17.75 -37.91
N SER A 535 7.10 19.08 -37.87
CA SER A 535 7.88 19.89 -36.92
C SER A 535 7.41 19.74 -35.47
N LEU A 536 6.15 19.33 -35.28
CA LEU A 536 5.55 18.93 -33.99
C LEU A 536 5.74 17.43 -33.69
N GLY A 537 6.45 16.70 -34.56
CA GLY A 537 6.69 15.27 -34.40
C GLY A 537 5.47 14.39 -34.66
N ARG A 538 4.43 14.92 -35.30
CA ARG A 538 3.20 14.18 -35.62
C ARG A 538 3.37 13.38 -36.91
N GLY A 539 2.85 12.16 -36.93
CA GLY A 539 2.82 11.33 -38.13
C GLY A 539 1.78 11.86 -39.12
N VAL A 540 2.09 11.91 -40.41
CA VAL A 540 1.14 12.39 -41.43
C VAL A 540 0.85 11.27 -42.42
N VAL A 541 -0.43 10.95 -42.55
CA VAL A 541 -0.96 9.95 -43.49
C VAL A 541 -1.79 10.67 -44.54
N TYR A 542 -1.65 10.28 -45.78
CA TYR A 542 -2.24 10.95 -46.93
C TYR A 542 -3.36 10.11 -47.53
N LEU A 543 -4.42 10.78 -47.98
CA LEU A 543 -5.44 10.21 -48.85
C LEU A 543 -5.13 10.59 -50.30
N VAL A 544 -5.00 9.59 -51.14
CA VAL A 544 -4.82 9.74 -52.58
C VAL A 544 -6.05 9.23 -53.31
N HIS A 545 -6.58 10.05 -54.20
CA HIS A 545 -7.70 9.71 -55.08
C HIS A 545 -7.32 10.09 -56.52
N GLY A 546 -7.42 9.12 -57.44
CA GLY A 546 -6.90 9.28 -58.80
C GLY A 546 -5.39 9.50 -58.82
N GLU A 547 -4.93 10.59 -59.44
CA GLU A 547 -3.51 10.99 -59.49
C GLU A 547 -3.22 12.22 -58.60
N GLN A 548 -4.00 12.41 -57.53
CA GLN A 548 -3.85 13.57 -56.66
C GLN A 548 -3.95 13.23 -55.18
N VAL A 549 -3.11 13.87 -54.36
CA VAL A 549 -3.25 13.88 -52.90
C VAL A 549 -4.39 14.83 -52.54
N VAL A 550 -5.48 14.29 -52.04
CA VAL A 550 -6.73 15.05 -51.76
C VAL A 550 -6.86 15.46 -50.31
N GLY A 551 -6.16 14.77 -49.41
CA GLY A 551 -6.11 15.12 -47.99
C GLY A 551 -4.93 14.52 -47.25
N ALA A 552 -4.71 15.03 -46.04
CA ALA A 552 -3.72 14.55 -45.10
C ALA A 552 -4.30 14.56 -43.68
N VAL A 553 -3.98 13.55 -42.89
CA VAL A 553 -4.40 13.40 -41.51
C VAL A 553 -3.15 13.33 -40.65
N ALA A 554 -3.07 14.21 -39.65
CA ALA A 554 -2.02 14.20 -38.64
C ALA A 554 -2.45 13.31 -37.46
N LEU A 555 -1.55 12.41 -37.08
CA LEU A 555 -1.70 11.45 -36.01
C LEU A 555 -0.68 11.73 -34.92
N ALA A 556 -1.13 11.65 -33.68
CA ALA A 556 -0.26 11.70 -32.51
C ALA A 556 -0.78 10.78 -31.42
N ASP A 557 0.08 10.48 -30.46
CA ASP A 557 -0.30 9.79 -29.23
C ASP A 557 -1.25 10.67 -28.41
N VAL A 558 -2.42 10.14 -28.05
CA VAL A 558 -3.48 10.91 -27.39
C VAL A 558 -3.11 11.17 -25.94
N VAL A 559 -2.96 12.45 -25.59
CA VAL A 559 -2.77 12.90 -24.21
C VAL A 559 -4.06 12.64 -23.41
N ARG A 560 -3.92 12.12 -22.19
CA ARG A 560 -5.05 11.92 -21.27
C ARG A 560 -5.55 13.28 -20.77
N GLU A 561 -6.87 13.43 -20.64
CA GLU A 561 -7.43 14.66 -20.06
C GLU A 561 -7.04 14.76 -18.57
N GLU A 562 -7.01 13.61 -17.90
CA GLU A 562 -6.59 13.42 -16.53
C GLU A 562 -5.14 13.86 -16.28
N SER A 563 -4.27 13.78 -17.29
CA SER A 563 -2.88 14.26 -17.20
C SER A 563 -2.81 15.77 -16.97
N ARG A 564 -3.70 16.56 -17.62
CA ARG A 564 -3.74 18.02 -17.42
C ARG A 564 -4.11 18.35 -15.98
N GLU A 565 -5.19 17.72 -15.49
CA GLU A 565 -5.66 17.90 -14.10
C GLU A 565 -4.57 17.50 -13.09
N ALA A 566 -3.87 16.40 -13.34
CA ALA A 566 -2.80 15.92 -12.48
C ALA A 566 -1.63 16.91 -12.40
N ILE A 567 -1.17 17.43 -13.55
CA ILE A 567 -0.05 18.37 -13.62
C ILE A 567 -0.40 19.68 -12.93
N ASP A 568 -1.57 20.25 -13.22
CA ASP A 568 -2.05 21.47 -12.57
C ASP A 568 -2.12 21.31 -11.04
N ALA A 569 -2.59 20.16 -10.57
CA ALA A 569 -2.66 19.87 -9.14
C ALA A 569 -1.29 19.68 -8.49
N LEU A 570 -0.31 19.09 -9.20
CA LEU A 570 1.07 18.98 -8.73
C LEU A 570 1.74 20.36 -8.63
N HIS A 571 1.56 21.22 -9.64
CA HIS A 571 2.03 22.61 -9.59
C HIS A 571 1.39 23.41 -8.46
N ALA A 572 0.09 23.24 -8.22
CA ALA A 572 -0.60 23.86 -7.09
C ALA A 572 -0.04 23.43 -5.72
N MET A 573 0.62 22.26 -5.66
CA MET A 573 1.34 21.77 -4.48
C MET A 573 2.80 22.23 -4.41
N GLY A 574 3.29 22.97 -5.40
CA GLY A 574 4.67 23.41 -5.53
C GLY A 574 5.64 22.32 -5.97
N ILE A 575 5.14 21.28 -6.65
CA ILE A 575 5.93 20.17 -7.18
C ILE A 575 6.17 20.44 -8.67
N GLU A 576 7.42 20.38 -9.10
CA GLU A 576 7.78 20.51 -10.52
C GLU A 576 7.48 19.20 -11.26
N VAL A 577 7.08 19.29 -12.52
CA VAL A 577 6.79 18.13 -13.35
C VAL A 577 7.84 18.01 -14.44
N ALA A 578 8.38 16.81 -14.59
CA ALA A 578 9.24 16.47 -15.71
C ALA A 578 8.68 15.31 -16.52
N MET A 579 9.01 15.27 -17.81
CA MET A 579 8.66 14.17 -18.71
C MET A 579 9.92 13.51 -19.26
N LEU A 580 9.90 12.18 -19.32
CA LEU A 580 10.96 11.38 -19.91
C LEU A 580 10.37 10.59 -21.08
N THR A 581 11.01 10.65 -22.25
CA THR A 581 10.56 9.90 -23.44
C THR A 581 11.73 9.48 -24.32
N GLY A 582 11.55 8.37 -25.04
CA GLY A 582 12.41 7.94 -26.14
C GLY A 582 12.09 8.64 -27.46
N ASP A 583 11.01 9.42 -27.53
CA ASP A 583 10.62 10.15 -28.74
C ASP A 583 11.56 11.30 -29.06
N SER A 584 11.47 11.79 -30.31
CA SER A 584 12.21 12.95 -30.77
C SER A 584 11.92 14.22 -29.96
N GLU A 585 12.88 15.15 -29.97
CA GLU A 585 12.74 16.42 -29.26
C GLU A 585 11.48 17.22 -29.66
N ALA A 586 11.09 17.13 -30.93
CA ALA A 586 9.88 17.79 -31.44
C ALA A 586 8.61 17.29 -30.75
N VAL A 587 8.45 15.96 -30.63
CA VAL A 587 7.30 15.34 -29.95
C VAL A 587 7.29 15.72 -28.47
N ALA A 588 8.44 15.58 -27.80
CA ALA A 588 8.57 15.87 -26.39
C ALA A 588 8.21 17.33 -26.07
N ARG A 589 8.68 18.28 -26.90
CA ARG A 589 8.36 19.70 -26.74
C ARG A 589 6.87 19.98 -26.93
N ALA A 590 6.25 19.41 -27.96
CA ALA A 590 4.84 19.62 -28.23
C ALA A 590 3.95 19.14 -27.07
N VAL A 591 4.22 17.96 -26.52
CA VAL A 591 3.50 17.43 -25.36
C VAL A 591 3.78 18.26 -24.09
N ALA A 592 5.04 18.66 -23.89
CA ALA A 592 5.40 19.49 -22.74
C ALA A 592 4.72 20.85 -22.75
N GLU A 593 4.62 21.51 -23.90
CA GLU A 593 3.91 22.79 -24.05
C GLU A 593 2.40 22.62 -23.85
N ASP A 594 1.82 21.54 -24.39
CA ASP A 594 0.38 21.25 -24.26
C ASP A 594 -0.03 20.99 -22.80
N LEU A 595 0.79 20.26 -22.05
CA LEU A 595 0.54 19.89 -20.67
C LEU A 595 1.12 20.88 -19.64
N GLY A 596 1.91 21.86 -20.05
CA GLY A 596 2.58 22.81 -19.16
C GLY A 596 3.74 22.22 -18.35
N ILE A 597 4.41 21.18 -18.86
CA ILE A 597 5.52 20.47 -18.16
C ILE A 597 6.76 21.37 -18.04
N ASP A 598 7.40 21.39 -16.86
CA ASP A 598 8.54 22.28 -16.56
C ASP A 598 9.84 21.86 -17.25
N THR A 599 10.07 20.56 -17.41
CA THR A 599 11.30 20.00 -17.98
C THR A 599 11.02 18.71 -18.74
N TYR A 600 11.59 18.54 -19.93
CA TYR A 600 11.48 17.28 -20.68
C TYR A 600 12.86 16.73 -21.04
N PHE A 601 12.97 15.40 -21.09
CA PHE A 601 14.11 14.66 -21.60
C PHE A 601 13.65 13.82 -22.80
N ALA A 602 14.13 14.16 -23.98
CA ALA A 602 13.81 13.47 -25.23
C ALA A 602 14.94 12.52 -25.65
N GLU A 603 14.62 11.59 -26.56
CA GLU A 603 15.55 10.63 -27.15
C GLU A 603 16.31 9.80 -26.09
N VAL A 604 15.68 9.54 -24.94
CA VAL A 604 16.28 8.79 -23.83
C VAL A 604 16.07 7.28 -24.04
N LEU A 605 17.16 6.53 -24.09
CA LEU A 605 17.11 5.08 -24.15
C LEU A 605 16.62 4.48 -22.80
N PRO A 606 15.94 3.32 -22.79
CA PRO A 606 15.48 2.67 -21.55
C PRO A 606 16.59 2.51 -20.49
N GLU A 607 17.79 2.12 -20.92
CA GLU A 607 18.99 1.94 -20.09
C GLU A 607 19.64 3.25 -19.57
N ASP A 608 19.18 4.40 -20.05
CA ASP A 608 19.64 5.72 -19.64
C ASP A 608 18.62 6.46 -18.76
N LYS A 609 17.41 5.91 -18.59
CA LYS A 609 16.35 6.54 -17.77
C LYS A 609 16.79 6.70 -16.31
N ASP A 610 17.42 5.69 -15.73
CA ASP A 610 17.91 5.75 -14.34
C ASP A 610 19.00 6.81 -14.14
N LYS A 611 19.86 7.04 -15.14
CA LYS A 611 20.90 8.09 -15.11
C LYS A 611 20.28 9.48 -15.03
N LYS A 612 19.14 9.70 -15.68
CA LYS A 612 18.39 10.96 -15.61
C LYS A 612 17.79 11.19 -14.24
N ILE A 613 17.25 10.14 -13.62
CA ILE A 613 16.81 10.21 -12.21
C ILE A 613 17.98 10.58 -11.29
N VAL A 614 19.14 9.94 -11.45
CA VAL A 614 20.36 10.26 -10.67
C VAL A 614 20.82 11.70 -10.90
N GLU A 615 20.73 12.21 -12.13
CA GLU A 615 21.07 13.60 -12.46
C GLU A 615 20.21 14.59 -11.65
N LEU A 616 18.90 14.37 -11.61
CA LEU A 616 17.95 15.19 -10.84
C LEU A 616 18.17 15.08 -9.33
N GLN A 617 18.41 13.87 -8.82
CA GLN A 617 18.73 13.65 -7.41
C GLN A 617 20.04 14.34 -7.00
N ARG A 618 21.07 14.34 -7.86
CA ARG A 618 22.32 15.05 -7.62
C ARG A 618 22.16 16.57 -7.60
N ALA A 619 21.13 17.10 -8.28
CA ALA A 619 20.75 18.50 -8.18
C ALA A 619 20.05 18.84 -6.84
N GLY A 620 19.86 17.84 -5.96
CA GLY A 620 19.28 18.00 -4.63
C GLY A 620 17.75 17.95 -4.60
N ARG A 621 17.12 17.48 -5.69
CA ARG A 621 15.67 17.25 -5.77
C ARG A 621 15.33 15.88 -5.20
N LEU A 622 14.21 15.78 -4.50
CA LEU A 622 13.58 14.51 -4.14
C LEU A 622 12.60 14.13 -5.26
N VAL A 623 12.86 13.00 -5.92
CA VAL A 623 12.28 12.67 -7.22
C VAL A 623 11.37 11.46 -7.14
N ALA A 624 10.12 11.62 -7.59
CA ALA A 624 9.26 10.50 -7.96
C ALA A 624 9.45 10.15 -9.44
N MET A 625 9.47 8.86 -9.77
CA MET A 625 9.34 8.36 -11.15
C MET A 625 8.00 7.66 -11.30
N VAL A 626 7.25 8.00 -12.34
CA VAL A 626 5.97 7.38 -12.70
C VAL A 626 6.11 6.73 -14.06
N GLY A 627 5.78 5.44 -14.18
CA GLY A 627 5.88 4.72 -15.45
C GLY A 627 5.12 3.40 -15.44
N ASP A 628 5.09 2.71 -16.58
CA ASP A 628 4.36 1.43 -16.76
C ASP A 628 5.08 0.22 -16.12
N GLY A 629 6.33 0.43 -15.69
CA GLY A 629 7.16 -0.55 -15.00
C GLY A 629 7.77 -1.66 -15.86
N VAL A 630 7.40 -1.78 -17.15
CA VAL A 630 8.04 -2.75 -18.07
C VAL A 630 9.35 -2.17 -18.60
N ASN A 631 9.30 -0.94 -19.10
CA ASN A 631 10.48 -0.26 -19.66
C ASN A 631 11.21 0.61 -18.62
N ASP A 632 10.53 0.90 -17.51
CA ASP A 632 10.94 1.90 -16.52
C ASP A 632 11.45 1.31 -15.21
N ALA A 633 11.44 -0.01 -15.04
CA ALA A 633 11.85 -0.69 -13.81
C ALA A 633 13.16 -0.15 -13.19
N PRO A 634 14.27 0.02 -13.95
CA PRO A 634 15.51 0.56 -13.40
C PRO A 634 15.37 2.01 -12.89
N ALA A 635 14.54 2.83 -13.55
CA ALA A 635 14.29 4.21 -13.14
C ALA A 635 13.38 4.28 -11.92
N LEU A 636 12.34 3.44 -11.85
CA LEU A 636 11.43 3.32 -10.72
C LEU A 636 12.19 2.94 -9.43
N THR A 637 13.03 1.90 -9.49
CA THR A 637 13.83 1.47 -8.34
C THR A 637 14.91 2.49 -7.95
N ARG A 638 15.33 3.37 -8.86
CA ARG A 638 16.33 4.41 -8.60
C ARG A 638 15.74 5.65 -7.94
N ALA A 639 14.47 5.95 -8.20
CA ALA A 639 13.78 7.12 -7.67
C ALA A 639 13.70 7.09 -6.14
N ASP A 640 13.43 8.25 -5.53
CA ASP A 640 13.15 8.31 -4.09
C ASP A 640 11.77 7.74 -3.77
N VAL A 641 10.86 7.82 -4.75
CA VAL A 641 9.55 7.17 -4.75
C VAL A 641 9.27 6.64 -6.17
N GLY A 642 9.34 5.32 -6.37
CA GLY A 642 8.96 4.67 -7.62
C GLY A 642 7.46 4.38 -7.66
N ILE A 643 6.76 4.88 -8.66
CA ILE A 643 5.32 4.72 -8.83
C ILE A 643 5.05 4.01 -10.16
N ALA A 644 4.53 2.79 -10.11
CA ALA A 644 4.03 2.11 -11.30
C ALA A 644 2.58 2.53 -11.58
N ILE A 645 2.23 2.80 -12.82
CA ILE A 645 0.87 3.09 -13.27
C ILE A 645 0.44 2.06 -14.30
N GLY A 646 -0.75 1.49 -14.15
CA GLY A 646 -1.35 0.72 -15.23
C GLY A 646 -0.74 -0.65 -15.51
N SER A 647 -1.55 -1.70 -15.39
CA SER A 647 -1.17 -3.09 -15.64
C SER A 647 -0.06 -3.63 -14.73
N GLY A 648 -0.49 -4.43 -13.75
CA GLY A 648 0.35 -5.14 -12.79
C GLY A 648 1.16 -6.27 -13.40
N THR A 649 1.95 -5.98 -14.44
CA THR A 649 3.03 -6.89 -14.83
C THR A 649 3.89 -7.16 -13.60
N ASP A 650 4.27 -8.42 -13.39
CA ASP A 650 5.06 -8.80 -12.20
C ASP A 650 6.31 -7.94 -12.04
N VAL A 651 6.89 -7.50 -13.17
CA VAL A 651 8.05 -6.61 -13.22
C VAL A 651 7.75 -5.22 -12.65
N ALA A 652 6.60 -4.62 -13.00
CA ALA A 652 6.18 -3.32 -12.47
C ALA A 652 5.91 -3.39 -10.96
N VAL A 653 5.28 -4.48 -10.52
CA VAL A 653 4.97 -4.74 -9.11
C VAL A 653 6.24 -4.93 -8.27
N GLU A 654 7.25 -5.63 -8.79
CA GLU A 654 8.52 -5.84 -8.08
C GLU A 654 9.41 -4.60 -8.04
N SER A 655 9.31 -3.73 -9.05
CA SER A 655 10.24 -2.63 -9.26
C SER A 655 9.80 -1.30 -8.64
N ALA A 656 8.52 -1.14 -8.33
CA ALA A 656 7.95 0.07 -7.76
C ALA A 656 7.78 0.01 -6.22
N ASP A 657 7.69 1.19 -5.61
CA ASP A 657 7.37 1.34 -4.19
C ASP A 657 5.87 1.46 -3.96
N VAL A 658 5.17 2.03 -4.94
CA VAL A 658 3.72 2.17 -4.98
C VAL A 658 3.23 1.76 -6.37
N VAL A 659 2.19 0.94 -6.42
CA VAL A 659 1.54 0.53 -7.67
C VAL A 659 0.14 1.13 -7.70
N LEU A 660 -0.16 1.86 -8.77
CA LEU A 660 -1.48 2.39 -9.06
C LEU A 660 -2.19 1.38 -9.96
N VAL A 661 -3.30 0.83 -9.46
CA VAL A 661 -4.10 -0.17 -10.19
C VAL A 661 -4.74 0.49 -11.42
N GLU A 662 -5.17 1.74 -11.29
CA GLU A 662 -5.80 2.50 -12.36
C GLU A 662 -4.76 3.20 -13.25
N ASN A 663 -5.10 3.37 -14.52
CA ASN A 663 -4.33 4.12 -15.52
C ASN A 663 -4.59 5.64 -15.40
N ASP A 664 -4.62 6.17 -14.18
CA ASP A 664 -4.99 7.57 -13.91
C ASP A 664 -3.84 8.36 -13.23
N PRO A 665 -3.19 9.31 -13.95
CA PRO A 665 -2.14 10.17 -13.38
C PRO A 665 -2.57 10.97 -12.15
N ARG A 666 -3.88 11.19 -11.96
CA ARG A 666 -4.44 11.87 -10.78
C ARG A 666 -4.20 11.11 -9.49
N ASP A 667 -4.00 9.81 -9.54
CA ASP A 667 -3.68 9.02 -8.35
C ASP A 667 -2.30 9.35 -7.77
N VAL A 668 -1.37 9.86 -8.58
CA VAL A 668 -0.10 10.40 -8.09
C VAL A 668 -0.36 11.61 -7.19
N VAL A 669 -1.32 12.45 -7.56
CA VAL A 669 -1.76 13.60 -6.75
C VAL A 669 -2.40 13.10 -5.44
N ALA A 670 -3.27 12.09 -5.53
CA ALA A 670 -3.91 11.48 -4.38
C ALA A 670 -2.90 10.89 -3.39
N LEU A 671 -1.86 10.23 -3.90
CA LEU A 671 -0.75 9.69 -3.12
C LEU A 671 -0.04 10.77 -2.30
N VAL A 672 0.32 11.89 -2.94
CA VAL A 672 0.98 13.02 -2.29
C VAL A 672 0.07 13.67 -1.24
N ARG A 673 -1.22 13.87 -1.54
CA ARG A 673 -2.21 14.42 -0.58
C ARG A 673 -2.33 13.50 0.63
N LEU A 674 -2.48 12.20 0.40
CA LEU A 674 -2.61 11.19 1.43
C LEU A 674 -1.36 11.15 2.33
N SER A 675 -0.17 11.18 1.75
CA SER A 675 1.10 11.26 2.49
C SER A 675 1.18 12.51 3.38
N LYS A 676 0.84 13.70 2.85
CA LYS A 676 0.80 14.96 3.61
C LYS A 676 -0.20 14.91 4.78
N GLN A 677 -1.41 14.41 4.54
CA GLN A 677 -2.47 14.32 5.55
C GLN A 677 -2.14 13.29 6.63
N SER A 678 -1.62 12.13 6.24
CA SER A 678 -1.14 11.08 7.15
C SER A 678 -0.03 11.61 8.06
N TYR A 679 0.97 12.30 7.50
CA TYR A 679 2.04 12.89 8.29
C TYR A 679 1.55 13.92 9.30
N ARG A 680 0.63 14.80 8.89
CA ARG A 680 -0.01 15.75 9.81
C ARG A 680 -0.67 15.03 10.98
N LYS A 681 -1.40 13.93 10.72
CA LYS A 681 -2.04 13.13 11.77
C LYS A 681 -1.04 12.45 12.70
N MET A 682 0.08 11.95 12.16
CA MET A 682 1.18 11.42 12.97
C MET A 682 1.75 12.50 13.89
N GLN A 683 2.05 13.71 13.38
CA GLN A 683 2.56 14.82 14.20
C GLN A 683 1.58 15.25 15.29
N GLU A 684 0.30 15.41 14.96
CA GLU A 684 -0.75 15.71 15.94
C GLU A 684 -0.79 14.64 17.04
N ASN A 685 -0.74 13.36 16.67
CA ASN A 685 -0.74 12.25 17.62
C ASN A 685 0.51 12.21 18.49
N LEU A 686 1.70 12.49 17.95
CA LEU A 686 2.94 12.60 18.73
C LEU A 686 2.84 13.73 19.77
N VAL A 687 2.28 14.89 19.39
CA VAL A 687 2.04 16.01 20.31
C VAL A 687 1.04 15.62 21.40
N TRP A 688 -0.07 14.96 21.06
CA TRP A 688 -1.04 14.47 22.05
C TRP A 688 -0.48 13.38 22.96
N ALA A 689 0.41 12.53 22.43
CA ALA A 689 0.98 11.40 23.13
C ALA A 689 2.08 11.78 24.13
N ALA A 690 2.90 12.79 23.83
CA ALA A 690 4.04 13.18 24.66
C ALA A 690 3.90 14.58 25.30
N GLY A 691 3.11 15.47 24.68
CA GLY A 691 3.01 16.86 25.10
C GLY A 691 2.40 17.05 26.50
N TYR A 692 1.45 16.20 26.89
CA TYR A 692 0.86 16.28 28.23
C TYR A 692 1.85 15.86 29.33
N ASN A 693 2.77 14.94 29.05
CA ASN A 693 3.77 14.48 30.03
C ASN A 693 4.70 15.61 30.49
N VAL A 694 4.97 16.59 29.62
CA VAL A 694 5.79 17.77 29.94
C VAL A 694 5.26 18.52 31.16
N PHE A 695 3.94 18.61 31.31
CA PHE A 695 3.30 19.27 32.46
C PHE A 695 2.94 18.29 33.58
N ALA A 696 2.58 17.07 33.22
CA ALA A 696 2.07 16.08 34.15
C ALA A 696 3.18 15.44 35.02
N VAL A 697 4.39 15.26 34.48
CA VAL A 697 5.55 14.74 35.24
C VAL A 697 5.97 15.68 36.38
N PRO A 698 6.20 16.99 36.14
CA PRO A 698 6.51 17.93 37.22
C PRO A 698 5.38 18.04 38.26
N LEU A 699 4.12 17.93 37.82
CA LEU A 699 2.96 17.94 38.70
C LEU A 699 2.93 16.70 39.61
N ALA A 700 3.22 15.51 39.07
CA ALA A 700 3.32 14.27 39.83
C ALA A 700 4.51 14.25 40.79
N ALA A 701 5.64 14.86 40.40
CA ALA A 701 6.81 15.06 41.25
C ALA A 701 6.50 15.98 42.47
N GLY A 702 5.40 16.73 42.42
CA GLY A 702 4.90 17.52 43.54
C GLY A 702 5.39 18.97 43.56
N ILE A 703 5.73 19.56 42.41
CA ILE A 703 6.12 20.99 42.34
C ILE A 703 5.00 21.90 42.89
N LEU A 704 3.73 21.53 42.71
CA LEU A 704 2.58 22.26 43.23
C LEU A 704 2.08 21.77 44.60
N ALA A 705 2.83 20.88 45.27
CA ALA A 705 2.51 20.44 46.62
C ALA A 705 2.30 21.59 47.63
N PRO A 706 3.06 22.71 47.59
CA PRO A 706 2.84 23.85 48.50
C PRO A 706 1.47 24.53 48.35
N VAL A 707 0.84 24.39 47.17
CA VAL A 707 -0.50 24.95 46.87
C VAL A 707 -1.60 23.90 47.07
N GLY A 708 -1.25 22.72 47.60
CA GLY A 708 -2.19 21.63 47.90
C GLY A 708 -2.57 20.77 46.70
N ILE A 709 -1.92 20.94 45.55
CA ILE A 709 -2.20 20.14 44.35
C ILE A 709 -1.21 18.98 44.28
N LEU A 710 -1.72 17.76 44.46
CA LEU A 710 -0.94 16.52 44.42
C LEU A 710 -1.62 15.53 43.47
N LEU A 711 -0.89 15.09 42.45
CA LEU A 711 -1.41 14.10 41.51
C LEU A 711 -1.21 12.69 42.09
N SER A 712 -2.28 11.89 42.15
CA SER A 712 -2.18 10.49 42.55
C SER A 712 -1.80 9.61 41.35
N PRO A 713 -1.15 8.44 41.56
CA PRO A 713 -0.84 7.52 40.47
C PRO A 713 -2.09 7.07 39.69
N ALA A 714 -3.21 6.86 40.39
CA ALA A 714 -4.48 6.50 39.76
C ALA A 714 -4.99 7.60 38.81
N LEU A 715 -4.93 8.88 39.23
CA LEU A 715 -5.28 10.00 38.36
C LEU A 715 -4.34 10.10 37.16
N GLY A 716 -3.05 9.81 37.36
CA GLY A 716 -2.08 9.76 36.26
C GLY A 716 -2.40 8.67 35.24
N ALA A 717 -2.78 7.49 35.71
CA ALA A 717 -3.22 6.40 34.83
C ALA A 717 -4.50 6.76 34.03
N VAL A 718 -5.43 7.53 34.62
CA VAL A 718 -6.62 8.05 33.92
C VAL A 718 -6.24 9.07 32.84
N LEU A 719 -5.40 10.06 33.16
CA LEU A 719 -4.96 11.09 32.20
C LEU A 719 -4.25 10.47 30.99
N MET A 720 -3.40 9.48 31.24
CA MET A 720 -2.74 8.71 30.20
C MET A 720 -3.74 7.92 29.33
N SER A 721 -4.74 7.30 29.95
CA SER A 721 -5.80 6.59 29.21
C SER A 721 -6.59 7.54 28.30
N VAL A 722 -6.85 8.78 28.77
CA VAL A 722 -7.51 9.83 27.96
C VAL A 722 -6.63 10.23 26.77
N SER A 723 -5.31 10.38 26.95
CA SER A 723 -4.38 10.66 25.85
C SER A 723 -4.44 9.57 24.77
N THR A 724 -4.45 8.29 25.16
CA THR A 724 -4.61 7.17 24.21
C THR A 724 -5.91 7.24 23.42
N VAL A 725 -7.02 7.58 24.08
CA VAL A 725 -8.33 7.75 23.41
C VAL A 725 -8.30 8.92 22.42
N ILE A 726 -7.70 10.06 22.81
CA ILE A 726 -7.59 11.24 21.93
C ILE A 726 -6.78 10.90 20.67
N VAL A 727 -5.64 10.23 20.83
CA VAL A 727 -4.79 9.77 19.71
C VAL A 727 -5.56 8.81 18.80
N ALA A 728 -6.30 7.86 19.37
CA ALA A 728 -7.10 6.92 18.59
C ALA A 728 -8.22 7.60 17.79
N VAL A 729 -8.95 8.52 18.42
CA VAL A 729 -10.01 9.30 17.75
C VAL A 729 -9.41 10.19 16.67
N ASN A 730 -8.29 10.86 16.94
CA ASN A 730 -7.65 11.73 15.96
C ASN A 730 -7.16 10.95 14.74
N ALA A 731 -6.59 9.76 14.94
CA ALA A 731 -6.20 8.88 13.83
C ALA A 731 -7.41 8.44 12.99
N GLN A 732 -8.56 8.13 13.62
CA GLN A 732 -9.78 7.75 12.89
C GLN A 732 -10.31 8.86 11.98
N LEU A 733 -10.05 10.14 12.28
CA LEU A 733 -10.46 11.24 11.41
C LEU A 733 -9.76 11.20 10.04
N LEU A 734 -8.63 10.51 9.90
CA LEU A 734 -7.97 10.31 8.61
C LEU A 734 -8.84 9.53 7.62
N ARG A 735 -9.78 8.68 8.08
CA ARG A 735 -10.71 7.96 7.19
C ARG A 735 -11.66 8.87 6.39
N ARG A 736 -11.76 10.15 6.78
CA ARG A 736 -12.56 11.17 6.09
C ARG A 736 -11.70 12.10 5.22
N ALA A 737 -10.44 11.74 5.01
CA ALA A 737 -9.54 12.45 4.13
C ALA A 737 -10.13 12.49 2.73
N ASP A 738 -10.25 13.70 2.18
CA ASP A 738 -10.48 13.87 0.76
C ASP A 738 -9.13 13.79 0.04
N ILE A 739 -9.00 12.82 -0.85
CA ILE A 739 -7.73 12.49 -1.52
C ILE A 739 -7.82 12.61 -3.04
N ARG A 740 -9.02 12.61 -3.63
CA ARG A 740 -9.17 12.78 -5.08
C ARG A 740 -9.04 14.27 -5.47
N PRO A 741 -8.46 14.60 -6.65
CA PRO A 741 -8.18 15.95 -7.11
C PRO A 741 -9.30 16.97 -6.95
#